data_AF-A0AAW1AMN1-F1
#
_entry.id   AF-A0AAW1AMN1-F1
#
_cell.length_a   1.000
_cell.length_b   1.000
_cell.length_c   1.000
_cell.angle_alpha   90.00
_cell.angle_beta   90.00
_cell.angle_gamma   90.00
#
_symmetry.space_group_name_H-M   'P 1'
#
loop_
_entity.id
_entity.type
_entity.pdbx_description
1 polymer ?
#
loop_
_entity_poly.entity_id
_entity_poly.type
_entity_poly.pdbx_seq_one_letter_code
_entity_poly.pdbx_strand_id
1 'polypeptide(L)'
;MVEARASQPCSPKFFNSNTMVCVCNATYCDTVEPVSLPDVGNFVKYTTSRGGQRLERSQGQIDARPGASVGILYAYNPSVQYQYIKGFGGALTDSAAINILNLSYAAQNQLLRSYFSEEGLEYNLIRFPIGCSDFSTRPYSYADRCVDDFELKCFELAPEDTKLRIPLLHRIMAHAKRSLSLVSSPWTSPGWLRVNNKVLGKSKIKGEPGDRYHKTLANYFIRFLDVYAENNITFWALSSQNEPITSLFVSREDFPSNYFSPQQQRDFIIEDLGPALAASHHADIHLIILDDGRCHLPNWAKQVLGNSTAAAFVSGIGIHWYMDYFTPPGPTLDITHRLYPDFFLLYTEACNGFLDWDEKVILGNWERGTYYSKNILMNLNHFVTGWIDWNLALDMEGGPNWVDNLVDSPIIVNPLKDEFYKQPMFYHLGHFSKFIPEGSVRVAFTSKCLFIFCPLKTSAFLRPDGIAVVVVLNEVGKNLHIQEQSTFVYYNKVGFDSFPALHRGSLQMSERFGIAAGGGRPCSPRNFGHGSLVCECGADYCDTFEPVTLPDPGSFVKYESNKAGHRVERSEGLLLDNPPENENLVLKLKTSQKYQKIKGFGGALTDSAAINILNLSPKSQRNLLKSYFSAEGIEYTLVRVPMASCDFSVRLYTYADVENDFDLKNFSLTDEDIKMKIPILQQAQAVAPRPLSLYASPWTSPVWMKTNGAMTGRGTLKGQPGDRYHKTWANYFIRFLDEYAKYNLTFWAITAGNEPTAGDIIFYPFQCLGFSPEHQRDFIAEDLGPALANSSYKGIELIILDDQRVMLPYWAEVVLKDPKATQYINGIGIHWYLDFLAPIDLTLSITHHLFPNYYLISTEASTGSYFWEPRVVLGGWDRGSKYSHSILTNLNNYVTGWTDWNLVLDLEGGPNWSKNYVDSPVIVDKEKDIFYKQPMFYHMAHFSKFLPEGTQRIEIQKSGSCSLEFSAFLRPDGSAAVVVLNRSPKDIPFGISDPGVGYVETIATADSIQTTDEEEEEEEEEEEEEEEEEEEEEEEEEGRKERKKERKKERKKERSSYININSRSKEGVKNRRGRRRRRRRRRRRRRRRRRRKRKKERKKEVVILI
;
A
#
# COMPACT_ATOMS: atom_id res chain seq x y z
N MET A 1 -45.12 -7.07 31.74
CA MET A 1 -45.76 -6.39 30.60
C MET A 1 -45.05 -5.06 30.41
N VAL A 2 -44.16 -4.97 29.43
CA VAL A 2 -43.46 -3.72 29.08
C VAL A 2 -44.12 -3.22 27.80
N GLU A 3 -44.85 -2.12 27.88
CA GLU A 3 -45.33 -1.40 26.71
C GLU A 3 -44.13 -1.02 25.84
N ALA A 4 -44.11 -1.46 24.58
CA ALA A 4 -43.11 -1.05 23.62
C ALA A 4 -43.24 0.47 23.40
N ARG A 5 -42.35 1.25 24.00
CA ARG A 5 -42.23 2.68 23.70
C ARG A 5 -41.70 2.81 22.28
N ALA A 6 -42.41 3.56 21.43
CA ALA A 6 -41.96 3.88 20.08
C ALA A 6 -40.59 4.58 20.10
N SER A 7 -39.74 4.31 19.09
CA SER A 7 -38.42 4.94 18.97
C SER A 7 -38.50 6.47 19.03
N GLN A 8 -37.61 7.08 19.81
CA GLN A 8 -37.44 8.53 19.80
C GLN A 8 -36.47 8.88 18.66
N PRO A 9 -36.88 9.70 17.67
CA PRO A 9 -36.04 10.00 16.52
C PRO A 9 -34.86 10.90 16.88
N CYS A 10 -33.84 10.95 16.02
CA CYS A 10 -32.77 11.96 16.11
C CYS A 10 -33.36 13.38 16.14
N SER A 11 -32.91 14.23 17.08
CA SER A 11 -33.10 15.69 17.03
C SER A 11 -31.92 16.33 16.30
N PRO A 12 -32.03 16.62 14.99
CA PRO A 12 -30.88 16.95 14.17
C PRO A 12 -30.42 18.39 14.38
N LYS A 13 -29.12 18.58 14.58
CA LYS A 13 -28.47 19.89 14.54
C LYS A 13 -27.44 19.93 13.43
N PHE A 14 -27.65 20.86 12.51
CA PHE A 14 -26.80 21.05 11.33
C PHE A 14 -25.82 22.19 11.56
N PHE A 15 -24.54 21.94 11.32
CA PHE A 15 -23.50 22.98 11.37
C PHE A 15 -23.18 23.51 9.96
N ASN A 16 -23.31 22.67 8.94
CA ASN A 16 -23.32 23.05 7.53
C ASN A 16 -24.15 22.06 6.69
N SER A 17 -24.12 22.14 5.35
CA SER A 17 -24.95 21.29 4.48
C SER A 17 -24.63 19.80 4.53
N ASN A 18 -23.46 19.44 5.06
CA ASN A 18 -22.91 18.08 5.07
C ASN A 18 -22.63 17.55 6.48
N THR A 19 -22.88 18.33 7.53
CA THR A 19 -22.59 17.95 8.91
C THR A 19 -23.83 18.01 9.80
N MET A 20 -24.17 16.86 10.39
CA MET A 20 -25.35 16.69 11.25
C MET A 20 -25.05 15.76 12.42
N VAL A 21 -25.34 16.24 13.63
CA VAL A 21 -25.35 15.45 14.88
C VAL A 21 -26.78 15.29 15.38
N CYS A 22 -27.00 14.32 16.27
CA CYS A 22 -28.23 14.25 17.06
C CYS A 22 -27.97 14.83 18.45
N VAL A 23 -28.80 15.80 18.84
CA VAL A 23 -28.67 16.49 20.12
C VAL A 23 -29.47 15.75 21.18
N CYS A 24 -28.79 15.47 22.29
CA CYS A 24 -29.39 14.94 23.49
C CYS A 24 -29.13 15.87 24.68
N ASN A 25 -30.01 15.84 25.67
CA ASN A 25 -29.92 16.60 26.91
C ASN A 25 -30.63 15.84 28.05
N ALA A 26 -30.86 16.51 29.18
CA ALA A 26 -31.54 15.91 30.33
C ALA A 26 -32.93 15.32 30.05
N THR A 27 -33.70 15.90 29.12
CA THR A 27 -35.11 15.55 28.89
C THR A 27 -35.35 14.79 27.60
N TYR A 28 -34.39 14.77 26.68
CA TYR A 28 -34.53 14.18 25.37
C TYR A 28 -33.25 13.53 24.88
N CYS A 29 -33.35 12.31 24.35
CA CYS A 29 -32.30 11.71 23.54
C CYS A 29 -32.90 10.69 22.59
N ASP A 30 -32.34 10.54 21.39
CA ASP A 30 -32.84 9.57 20.43
C ASP A 30 -32.49 8.13 20.86
N THR A 31 -33.44 7.23 20.66
CA THR A 31 -33.35 5.82 21.07
C THR A 31 -33.42 4.90 19.85
N VAL A 32 -32.78 3.74 19.95
CA VAL A 32 -32.82 2.68 18.94
C VAL A 32 -33.80 1.62 19.40
N GLU A 33 -34.69 1.18 18.50
CA GLU A 33 -35.66 0.13 18.84
C GLU A 33 -34.95 -1.16 19.24
N PRO A 34 -35.49 -1.89 20.24
CA PRO A 34 -35.02 -3.23 20.56
C PRO A 34 -35.02 -4.12 19.32
N VAL A 35 -34.02 -4.98 19.20
CA VAL A 35 -33.92 -5.92 18.08
C VAL A 35 -35.04 -6.96 18.22
N SER A 36 -36.03 -6.90 17.33
CA SER A 36 -37.12 -7.88 17.26
C SER A 36 -36.90 -8.84 16.10
N LEU A 37 -37.19 -10.12 16.34
CA LEU A 37 -37.15 -11.16 15.33
C LEU A 37 -38.18 -10.88 14.22
N PRO A 38 -37.79 -10.84 12.93
CA PRO A 38 -38.76 -10.84 11.85
C PRO A 38 -39.51 -12.18 11.79
N ASP A 39 -40.77 -12.15 11.35
CA ASP A 39 -41.48 -13.38 11.00
C ASP A 39 -40.75 -14.14 9.88
N VAL A 40 -40.94 -15.45 9.83
CA VAL A 40 -40.40 -16.33 8.78
C VAL A 40 -40.68 -15.76 7.39
N GLY A 41 -39.62 -15.54 6.61
CA GLY A 41 -39.70 -14.98 5.26
C GLY A 41 -39.70 -13.45 5.20
N ASN A 42 -39.50 -12.76 6.32
CA ASN A 42 -39.28 -11.30 6.37
C ASN A 42 -37.86 -10.96 6.84
N PHE A 43 -37.41 -9.75 6.52
CA PHE A 43 -36.17 -9.17 7.05
C PHE A 43 -36.42 -7.79 7.65
N VAL A 44 -35.55 -7.38 8.59
CA VAL A 44 -35.59 -6.05 9.21
C VAL A 44 -34.32 -5.30 8.82
N LYS A 45 -34.49 -4.12 8.23
CA LYS A 45 -33.39 -3.30 7.76
C LYS A 45 -33.24 -2.03 8.58
N TYR A 46 -32.04 -1.81 9.12
CA TYR A 46 -31.67 -0.57 9.80
C TYR A 46 -30.80 0.30 8.89
N THR A 47 -31.13 1.58 8.76
CA THR A 47 -30.49 2.48 7.81
C THR A 47 -29.93 3.73 8.48
N THR A 48 -28.63 3.98 8.29
CA THR A 48 -28.00 5.28 8.58
C THR A 48 -27.52 5.88 7.26
N SER A 49 -27.83 7.15 7.02
CA SER A 49 -27.42 7.81 5.77
C SER A 49 -26.93 9.23 5.99
N ARG A 50 -26.09 9.69 5.06
CA ARG A 50 -25.65 11.08 4.98
C ARG A 50 -26.83 12.06 4.88
N GLY A 51 -27.97 11.57 4.35
CA GLY A 51 -29.22 12.32 4.22
C GLY A 51 -29.98 12.55 5.53
N GLY A 52 -29.48 12.03 6.66
CA GLY A 52 -30.00 12.31 8.00
C GLY A 52 -30.68 11.12 8.69
N GLN A 53 -30.74 9.95 8.05
CA GLN A 53 -31.28 8.74 8.68
C GLN A 53 -30.29 8.23 9.73
N ARG A 54 -30.80 7.74 10.85
CA ARG A 54 -30.02 7.34 12.04
C ARG A 54 -30.61 6.06 12.60
N LEU A 55 -30.05 4.91 12.23
CA LEU A 55 -30.55 3.57 12.56
C LEU A 55 -32.07 3.44 12.34
N GLU A 56 -32.56 4.00 11.24
CA GLU A 56 -33.99 4.00 10.91
C GLU A 56 -34.42 2.58 10.51
N ARG A 57 -35.40 2.03 11.23
CA ARG A 57 -35.92 0.68 11.01
C ARG A 57 -36.91 0.65 9.85
N SER A 58 -36.80 -0.38 9.01
CA SER A 58 -37.75 -0.73 7.95
C SER A 58 -37.84 -2.26 7.84
N GLN A 59 -38.84 -2.78 7.13
CA GLN A 59 -39.02 -4.21 6.95
C GLN A 59 -39.29 -4.55 5.48
N GLY A 60 -38.95 -5.78 5.07
CA GLY A 60 -39.22 -6.30 3.73
C GLY A 60 -39.46 -7.81 3.75
N GLN A 61 -39.86 -8.37 2.61
CA GLN A 61 -40.09 -9.80 2.43
C GLN A 61 -38.94 -10.42 1.64
N ILE A 62 -38.62 -11.68 1.93
CA ILE A 62 -37.67 -12.46 1.14
C ILE A 62 -38.42 -13.24 0.07
N ASP A 63 -38.03 -13.02 -1.18
CA ASP A 63 -38.54 -13.75 -2.33
C ASP A 63 -37.89 -15.14 -2.45
N ALA A 64 -38.71 -16.19 -2.47
CA ALA A 64 -38.26 -17.58 -2.62
C ALA A 64 -37.70 -17.90 -4.02
N ARG A 65 -38.01 -17.07 -5.03
CA ARG A 65 -37.51 -17.19 -6.41
C ARG A 65 -36.86 -15.86 -6.82
N PRO A 66 -35.53 -15.78 -6.89
CA PRO A 66 -34.88 -14.58 -7.39
C PRO A 66 -35.24 -14.41 -8.87
N GLY A 67 -36.07 -13.42 -9.18
CA GLY A 67 -36.39 -13.08 -10.57
C GLY A 67 -35.11 -12.74 -11.35
N ALA A 68 -35.11 -13.01 -12.65
CA ALA A 68 -34.03 -12.64 -13.57
C ALA A 68 -33.89 -11.10 -13.61
N SER A 69 -33.09 -10.53 -12.71
CA SER A 69 -32.89 -9.08 -12.61
C SER A 69 -31.40 -8.74 -12.45
N VAL A 70 -31.06 -7.56 -12.95
CA VAL A 70 -29.71 -7.02 -13.11
C VAL A 70 -29.26 -6.35 -11.79
N GLY A 71 -28.81 -7.13 -10.81
CA GLY A 71 -28.35 -6.64 -9.49
C GLY A 71 -27.10 -7.35 -8.96
N ILE A 72 -26.40 -6.74 -7.99
CA ILE A 72 -25.25 -7.41 -7.33
C ILE A 72 -25.81 -8.49 -6.41
N LEU A 73 -25.37 -9.72 -6.63
CA LEU A 73 -25.78 -10.87 -5.85
C LEU A 73 -24.73 -11.22 -4.78
N TYR A 74 -25.19 -11.36 -3.54
CA TYR A 74 -24.44 -11.96 -2.44
C TYR A 74 -25.03 -13.32 -2.03
N ALA A 75 -24.16 -14.25 -1.66
CA ALA A 75 -24.49 -15.57 -1.17
C ALA A 75 -24.00 -15.72 0.28
N TYR A 76 -24.95 -15.93 1.19
CA TYR A 76 -24.72 -16.23 2.60
C TYR A 76 -24.51 -17.73 2.79
N ASN A 77 -23.36 -18.13 3.36
CA ASN A 77 -23.03 -19.52 3.60
C ASN A 77 -22.63 -19.76 5.06
N PRO A 78 -23.56 -20.20 5.92
CA PRO A 78 -23.29 -20.42 7.35
C PRO A 78 -22.46 -21.69 7.63
N SER A 79 -22.26 -22.55 6.64
CA SER A 79 -21.42 -23.75 6.78
C SER A 79 -19.92 -23.43 6.77
N VAL A 80 -19.53 -22.25 6.27
CA VAL A 80 -18.14 -21.77 6.32
C VAL A 80 -18.04 -20.70 7.39
N GLN A 81 -17.56 -21.12 8.56
CA GLN A 81 -17.41 -20.30 9.76
C GLN A 81 -15.97 -19.84 9.95
N TYR A 82 -15.79 -18.67 10.56
CA TYR A 82 -14.49 -18.07 10.87
C TYR A 82 -14.40 -17.81 12.38
N GLN A 83 -14.02 -16.61 12.80
CA GLN A 83 -13.86 -16.26 14.20
C GLN A 83 -15.19 -15.96 14.90
N TYR A 84 -15.21 -16.19 16.21
CA TYR A 84 -16.23 -15.67 17.12
C TYR A 84 -16.01 -14.17 17.37
N ILE A 85 -17.11 -13.45 17.55
CA ILE A 85 -17.10 -12.03 17.89
C ILE A 85 -17.20 -11.89 19.40
N LYS A 86 -16.17 -11.28 19.99
CA LYS A 86 -16.12 -10.89 21.39
C LYS A 86 -17.01 -9.67 21.66
N GLY A 87 -16.95 -8.66 20.78
CA GLY A 87 -17.85 -7.52 20.88
C GLY A 87 -17.27 -6.17 20.49
N PHE A 88 -17.92 -5.11 20.97
CA PHE A 88 -17.66 -3.73 20.58
C PHE A 88 -17.79 -2.79 21.79
N GLY A 89 -16.97 -1.73 21.80
CA GLY A 89 -16.81 -0.92 23.00
C GLY A 89 -16.17 0.44 22.79
N GLY A 90 -15.82 1.07 23.92
CA GLY A 90 -15.01 2.28 23.99
C GLY A 90 -14.21 2.33 25.31
N ALA A 91 -13.29 3.27 25.44
CA ALA A 91 -12.47 3.47 26.63
C ALA A 91 -13.09 4.46 27.64
N LEU A 92 -13.09 4.07 28.91
CA LEU A 92 -13.43 4.92 30.04
C LEU A 92 -12.16 5.59 30.60
N THR A 93 -11.68 6.59 29.88
CA THR A 93 -10.56 7.44 30.31
C THR A 93 -10.99 8.44 31.39
N ASP A 94 -10.02 9.11 32.03
CA ASP A 94 -10.31 10.19 32.97
C ASP A 94 -11.07 11.32 32.27
N SER A 95 -10.65 11.68 31.05
CA SER A 95 -11.31 12.71 30.24
C SER A 95 -12.75 12.34 29.89
N ALA A 96 -13.02 11.09 29.53
CA ALA A 96 -14.39 10.63 29.31
C ALA A 96 -15.23 10.72 30.59
N ALA A 97 -14.70 10.29 31.73
CA ALA A 97 -15.39 10.36 33.01
C ALA A 97 -15.69 11.81 33.41
N ILE A 98 -14.71 12.72 33.29
CA ILE A 98 -14.88 14.16 33.57
C ILE A 98 -15.99 14.76 32.70
N ASN A 99 -15.95 14.51 31.40
CA ASN A 99 -16.94 15.06 30.48
C ASN A 99 -18.35 14.56 30.77
N ILE A 100 -18.50 13.25 31.02
CA ILE A 100 -19.80 12.69 31.39
C ILE A 100 -20.28 13.33 32.69
N LEU A 101 -19.44 13.39 33.73
CA LEU A 101 -19.82 13.91 35.05
C LEU A 101 -20.09 15.42 35.08
N ASN A 102 -19.61 16.18 34.09
CA ASN A 102 -19.91 17.60 33.92
C ASN A 102 -21.34 17.88 33.39
N LEU A 103 -22.07 16.86 32.94
CA LEU A 103 -23.49 16.97 32.61
C LEU A 103 -24.36 16.86 33.87
N SER A 104 -25.63 17.27 33.78
CA SER A 104 -26.62 16.97 34.82
C SER A 104 -26.84 15.46 34.94
N TYR A 105 -27.24 14.98 36.12
CA TYR A 105 -27.46 13.55 36.35
C TYR A 105 -28.45 12.91 35.36
N ALA A 106 -29.47 13.67 34.92
CA ALA A 106 -30.42 13.21 33.92
C ALA A 106 -29.76 13.07 32.53
N ALA A 107 -28.99 14.05 32.10
CA ALA A 107 -28.26 14.01 30.82
C ALA A 107 -27.18 12.91 30.82
N GLN A 108 -26.47 12.72 31.95
CA GLN A 108 -25.56 11.61 32.15
C GLN A 108 -26.25 10.27 31.89
N ASN A 109 -27.44 10.05 32.47
CA ASN A 109 -28.16 8.79 32.27
C ASN A 109 -28.60 8.58 30.82
N GLN A 110 -28.96 9.64 30.10
CA GLN A 110 -29.26 9.55 28.66
C GLN A 110 -28.03 9.15 27.85
N LEU A 111 -26.85 9.70 28.19
CA LEU A 111 -25.59 9.34 27.57
C LEU A 111 -25.22 7.87 27.86
N LEU A 112 -25.29 7.44 29.12
CA LEU A 112 -24.99 6.05 29.49
C LEU A 112 -25.96 5.05 28.83
N ARG A 113 -27.25 5.39 28.76
CA ARG A 113 -28.25 4.59 28.03
C ARG A 113 -27.93 4.49 26.54
N SER A 114 -27.49 5.59 25.93
CA SER A 114 -27.13 5.61 24.50
C SER A 114 -26.10 4.54 24.15
N TYR A 115 -25.09 4.30 25.01
CA TYR A 115 -24.08 3.26 24.76
C TYR A 115 -24.50 1.87 25.24
N PHE A 116 -25.00 1.75 26.47
CA PHE A 116 -25.00 0.46 27.16
C PHE A 116 -26.38 -0.19 27.27
N SER A 117 -27.47 0.57 27.15
CA SER A 117 -28.82 0.02 27.36
C SER A 117 -29.40 -0.62 26.09
N GLU A 118 -30.52 -1.33 26.27
CA GLU A 118 -31.33 -1.91 25.19
C GLU A 118 -31.91 -0.85 24.24
N GLU A 119 -32.12 0.38 24.73
CA GLU A 119 -32.56 1.53 23.94
C GLU A 119 -31.39 2.21 23.20
N GLY A 120 -30.16 1.73 23.39
CA GLY A 120 -28.92 2.25 22.84
C GLY A 120 -28.17 1.23 21.96
N LEU A 121 -26.83 1.30 22.02
CA LEU A 121 -25.92 0.50 21.19
C LEU A 121 -25.51 -0.85 21.78
N GLU A 122 -25.90 -1.13 23.03
CA GLU A 122 -25.58 -2.36 23.77
C GLU A 122 -24.09 -2.72 23.76
N TYR A 123 -23.22 -1.73 24.00
CA TYR A 123 -21.78 -1.94 24.17
C TYR A 123 -21.51 -2.98 25.26
N ASN A 124 -20.56 -3.88 24.97
CA ASN A 124 -20.17 -4.95 25.89
C ASN A 124 -18.65 -4.98 26.18
N LEU A 125 -17.85 -4.14 25.52
CA LEU A 125 -16.44 -3.96 25.84
C LEU A 125 -16.19 -2.56 26.41
N ILE A 126 -15.33 -2.48 27.43
CA ILE A 126 -14.82 -1.21 27.95
C ILE A 126 -13.32 -1.33 28.15
N ARG A 127 -12.55 -0.44 27.53
CA ARG A 127 -11.12 -0.31 27.83
C ARG A 127 -10.90 0.62 29.01
N PHE A 128 -9.97 0.27 29.88
CA PHE A 128 -9.75 0.96 31.16
C PHE A 128 -8.26 1.24 31.38
N PRO A 129 -7.83 2.52 31.39
CA PRO A 129 -6.46 2.86 31.71
C PRO A 129 -6.04 2.50 33.14
N ILE A 130 -4.87 1.88 33.30
CA ILE A 130 -4.22 1.70 34.60
C ILE A 130 -3.35 2.93 34.85
N GLY A 131 -3.72 3.73 35.86
CA GLY A 131 -3.12 5.03 36.12
C GLY A 131 -3.59 6.09 35.13
N CYS A 132 -2.75 7.10 34.87
CA CYS A 132 -3.04 8.13 33.87
C CYS A 132 -2.79 7.67 32.44
N SER A 133 -3.50 8.29 31.50
CA SER A 133 -3.20 8.27 30.06
C SER A 133 -2.83 9.69 29.59
N ASP A 134 -2.65 9.91 28.30
CA ASP A 134 -2.64 11.26 27.74
C ASP A 134 -4.01 11.94 27.92
N PHE A 135 -5.12 11.18 27.85
CA PHE A 135 -6.48 11.60 28.22
C PHE A 135 -6.73 11.57 29.73
N SER A 136 -5.85 12.27 30.43
CA SER A 136 -5.94 12.65 31.85
C SER A 136 -5.68 14.16 31.98
N THR A 137 -5.95 14.73 33.15
CA THR A 137 -5.67 16.17 33.41
C THR A 137 -4.28 16.42 33.99
N ARG A 138 -3.59 15.35 34.41
CA ARG A 138 -2.22 15.38 34.97
C ARG A 138 -1.60 13.98 34.88
N PRO A 139 -0.26 13.86 34.93
CA PRO A 139 0.42 12.58 35.08
C PRO A 139 0.27 12.03 36.52
N TYR A 140 -0.04 10.73 36.64
CA TYR A 140 -0.04 9.99 37.91
C TYR A 140 0.01 8.46 37.71
N SER A 141 0.53 7.75 38.70
CA SER A 141 0.40 6.31 38.90
C SER A 141 -0.22 6.02 40.27
N TYR A 142 -0.40 4.74 40.59
CA TYR A 142 -0.95 4.33 41.90
C TYR A 142 0.11 4.16 43.00
N ALA A 143 1.41 4.29 42.69
CA ALA A 143 2.48 4.11 43.67
C ALA A 143 3.51 5.26 43.67
N ASP A 144 3.04 6.49 43.46
CA ASP A 144 3.91 7.68 43.39
C ASP A 144 4.30 8.25 44.76
N ARG A 145 3.56 7.92 45.84
CA ARG A 145 3.76 8.52 47.16
C ARG A 145 5.08 8.10 47.83
N CYS A 146 5.53 6.88 47.57
CA CYS A 146 6.74 6.31 48.16
C CYS A 146 7.71 5.92 47.05
N VAL A 147 8.97 6.34 47.20
CA VAL A 147 10.05 6.03 46.26
C VAL A 147 10.66 4.68 46.65
N ASP A 148 10.99 3.86 45.66
CA ASP A 148 11.61 2.53 45.84
C ASP A 148 10.77 1.56 46.71
N ASP A 149 9.44 1.71 46.67
CA ASP A 149 8.48 0.84 47.37
C ASP A 149 8.23 -0.47 46.59
N PHE A 150 9.23 -1.33 46.55
CA PHE A 150 9.17 -2.61 45.83
C PHE A 150 8.08 -3.57 46.34
N GLU A 151 7.61 -3.36 47.58
CA GLU A 151 6.53 -4.13 48.21
C GLU A 151 5.14 -3.51 47.98
N LEU A 152 5.06 -2.34 47.32
CA LEU A 152 3.82 -1.63 46.99
C LEU A 152 2.94 -1.32 48.21
N LYS A 153 3.54 -1.05 49.37
CA LYS A 153 2.84 -0.67 50.61
C LYS A 153 2.07 0.64 50.49
N CYS A 154 2.54 1.54 49.65
CA CYS A 154 1.95 2.84 49.40
C CYS A 154 1.07 2.87 48.14
N PHE A 155 0.73 1.70 47.58
CA PHE A 155 -0.21 1.61 46.47
C PHE A 155 -1.58 2.14 46.89
N GLU A 156 -2.09 3.14 46.17
CA GLU A 156 -3.40 3.74 46.40
C GLU A 156 -4.01 4.22 45.08
N LEU A 157 -5.29 3.93 44.87
CA LEU A 157 -6.01 4.45 43.72
C LEU A 157 -6.10 5.97 43.77
N ALA A 158 -5.98 6.60 42.61
CA ALA A 158 -6.05 8.05 42.52
C ALA A 158 -7.50 8.55 42.75
N PRO A 159 -7.67 9.85 43.07
CA PRO A 159 -9.00 10.46 43.12
C PRO A 159 -9.80 10.31 41.81
N GLU A 160 -9.12 10.28 40.67
CA GLU A 160 -9.69 10.05 39.35
C GLU A 160 -10.43 8.70 39.29
N ASP A 161 -9.85 7.65 39.85
CA ASP A 161 -10.47 6.33 39.94
C ASP A 161 -11.61 6.30 40.97
N THR A 162 -11.31 6.70 42.21
CA THR A 162 -12.22 6.55 43.35
C THR A 162 -13.42 7.48 43.31
N LYS A 163 -13.28 8.67 42.71
CA LYS A 163 -14.35 9.68 42.67
C LYS A 163 -15.05 9.76 41.31
N LEU A 164 -14.38 9.39 40.22
CA LEU A 164 -14.92 9.53 38.87
C LEU A 164 -15.17 8.18 38.21
N ARG A 165 -14.11 7.41 37.94
CA ARG A 165 -14.21 6.22 37.07
C ARG A 165 -14.95 5.05 37.72
N ILE A 166 -14.65 4.68 38.96
CA ILE A 166 -15.32 3.55 39.66
C ILE A 166 -16.82 3.82 39.85
N PRO A 167 -17.27 4.97 40.42
CA PRO A 167 -18.70 5.25 40.55
C PRO A 167 -19.43 5.28 39.19
N LEU A 168 -18.77 5.83 38.16
CA LEU A 168 -19.34 5.87 36.82
C LEU A 168 -19.42 4.48 36.18
N LEU A 169 -18.42 3.63 36.38
CA LEU A 169 -18.40 2.26 35.89
C LEU A 169 -19.51 1.42 36.51
N HIS A 170 -19.79 1.53 37.80
CA HIS A 170 -20.95 0.88 38.41
C HIS A 170 -22.27 1.33 37.78
N ARG A 171 -22.40 2.62 37.45
CA ARG A 171 -23.58 3.12 36.73
C ARG A 171 -23.65 2.56 35.32
N ILE A 172 -22.52 2.46 34.62
CA ILE A 172 -22.44 1.83 33.30
C ILE A 172 -22.89 0.37 33.38
N MET A 173 -22.37 -0.41 34.33
CA MET A 173 -22.78 -1.80 34.58
C MET A 173 -24.28 -1.91 34.88
N ALA A 174 -24.85 -0.96 35.61
CA ALA A 174 -26.28 -0.94 35.92
C ALA A 174 -27.17 -0.60 34.71
N HIS A 175 -26.67 0.14 33.72
CA HIS A 175 -27.39 0.42 32.47
C HIS A 175 -27.15 -0.64 31.39
N ALA A 176 -26.08 -1.44 31.53
CA ALA A 176 -25.67 -2.41 30.54
C ALA A 176 -26.70 -3.53 30.38
N LYS A 177 -27.19 -3.71 29.15
CA LYS A 177 -28.06 -4.84 28.81
C LYS A 177 -27.28 -6.15 28.73
N ARG A 178 -26.03 -6.08 28.29
CA ARG A 178 -25.13 -7.22 28.08
C ARG A 178 -24.08 -7.24 29.18
N SER A 179 -23.52 -8.42 29.44
CA SER A 179 -22.37 -8.54 30.34
C SER A 179 -21.22 -7.70 29.78
N LEU A 180 -20.57 -6.91 30.64
CA LEU A 180 -19.44 -6.08 30.26
C LEU A 180 -18.13 -6.84 30.45
N SER A 181 -17.29 -6.84 29.44
CA SER A 181 -15.91 -7.32 29.49
C SER A 181 -14.97 -6.12 29.54
N LEU A 182 -14.23 -5.98 30.64
CA LEU A 182 -13.28 -4.88 30.82
C LEU A 182 -11.88 -5.30 30.35
N VAL A 183 -11.23 -4.44 29.57
CA VAL A 183 -9.86 -4.61 29.09
C VAL A 183 -9.00 -3.54 29.75
N SER A 184 -8.09 -3.91 30.66
CA SER A 184 -7.20 -2.96 31.31
C SER A 184 -5.87 -2.83 30.55
N SER A 185 -5.34 -1.61 30.49
CA SER A 185 -4.08 -1.32 29.78
C SER A 185 -3.29 -0.25 30.51
N PRO A 186 -1.98 -0.43 30.77
CA PRO A 186 -1.14 0.58 31.42
C PRO A 186 -0.42 1.44 30.38
N TRP A 187 -0.37 2.76 30.61
CA TRP A 187 0.41 3.69 29.77
C TRP A 187 1.77 3.95 30.38
N THR A 188 1.79 4.32 31.66
CA THR A 188 3.00 4.66 32.40
C THR A 188 3.06 3.89 33.72
N SER A 189 4.25 3.84 34.32
CA SER A 189 4.50 3.17 35.60
C SER A 189 4.92 4.18 36.67
N PRO A 190 4.93 3.82 37.97
CA PRO A 190 5.49 4.68 39.02
C PRO A 190 6.85 5.25 38.64
N GLY A 191 7.03 6.55 38.85
CA GLY A 191 8.19 7.26 38.31
C GLY A 191 9.53 6.65 38.73
N TRP A 192 9.62 6.14 39.97
CA TRP A 192 10.82 5.53 40.52
C TRP A 192 11.17 4.15 39.91
N LEU A 193 10.23 3.46 39.25
CA LEU A 193 10.50 2.25 38.46
C LEU A 193 11.11 2.55 37.09
N ARG A 194 11.05 3.82 36.63
CA ARG A 194 11.39 4.23 35.27
C ARG A 194 12.76 4.89 35.22
N VAL A 195 13.47 4.75 34.10
CA VAL A 195 14.84 5.29 33.93
C VAL A 195 14.89 6.82 34.13
N ASN A 196 13.87 7.54 33.65
CA ASN A 196 13.76 8.99 33.79
C ASN A 196 13.32 9.47 35.19
N ASN A 197 13.03 8.57 36.14
CA ASN A 197 12.55 8.87 37.50
C ASN A 197 11.28 9.75 37.55
N LYS A 198 10.46 9.76 36.49
CA LYS A 198 9.25 10.58 36.37
C LYS A 198 8.08 9.73 35.92
N VAL A 199 6.86 10.12 36.25
CA VAL A 199 5.63 9.50 35.71
C VAL A 199 5.29 10.05 34.32
N LEU A 200 5.60 11.32 34.10
CA LEU A 200 5.45 11.99 32.81
C LEU A 200 6.59 11.65 31.85
N GLY A 201 6.34 11.86 30.57
CA GLY A 201 7.30 11.70 29.50
C GLY A 201 7.59 10.25 29.14
N LYS A 202 8.32 10.08 28.04
CA LYS A 202 8.71 8.78 27.52
C LYS A 202 9.83 8.15 28.35
N SER A 203 9.76 6.85 28.59
CA SER A 203 10.77 6.13 29.38
C SER A 203 10.68 4.63 29.15
N LYS A 204 11.57 3.89 29.83
CA LYS A 204 11.49 2.43 30.00
C LYS A 204 11.66 2.08 31.47
N ILE A 205 11.30 0.85 31.82
CA ILE A 205 11.53 0.30 33.17
C ILE A 205 13.04 0.16 33.41
N LYS A 206 13.47 0.36 34.66
CA LYS A 206 14.86 0.15 35.08
C LYS A 206 15.19 -1.35 35.06
N GLY A 207 16.45 -1.66 34.76
CA GLY A 207 16.96 -3.02 34.77
C GLY A 207 16.35 -3.88 33.67
N GLU A 208 16.22 -5.18 33.91
CA GLU A 208 15.82 -6.18 32.90
C GLU A 208 14.80 -7.19 33.49
N PRO A 209 13.99 -7.87 32.66
CA PRO A 209 13.04 -8.89 33.12
C PRO A 209 13.65 -9.92 34.08
N GLY A 210 12.87 -10.32 35.08
CA GLY A 210 13.29 -11.20 36.18
C GLY A 210 13.91 -10.48 37.39
N ASP A 211 14.22 -9.19 37.27
CA ASP A 211 14.75 -8.38 38.36
C ASP A 211 13.67 -7.79 39.28
N ARG A 212 14.10 -7.06 40.31
CA ARG A 212 13.17 -6.45 41.27
C ARG A 212 12.25 -5.40 40.66
N TYR A 213 12.67 -4.68 39.62
CA TYR A 213 11.87 -3.62 39.01
C TYR A 213 10.73 -4.20 38.18
N HIS A 214 11.01 -5.21 37.36
CA HIS A 214 10.01 -5.89 36.55
C HIS A 214 9.07 -6.75 37.40
N LYS A 215 9.58 -7.44 38.43
CA LYS A 215 8.74 -8.12 39.43
C LYS A 215 7.77 -7.16 40.12
N THR A 216 8.24 -5.99 40.52
CA THR A 216 7.35 -4.98 41.11
C THR A 216 6.35 -4.43 40.11
N LEU A 217 6.70 -4.26 38.82
CA LEU A 217 5.72 -3.88 37.80
C LEU A 217 4.63 -4.95 37.62
N ALA A 218 5.01 -6.23 37.58
CA ALA A 218 4.03 -7.32 37.55
C ALA A 218 3.11 -7.29 38.78
N ASN A 219 3.68 -7.16 39.99
CA ASN A 219 2.91 -7.03 41.22
C ASN A 219 2.04 -5.77 41.26
N TYR A 220 2.44 -4.69 40.57
CA TYR A 220 1.64 -3.47 40.44
C TYR A 220 0.36 -3.74 39.64
N PHE A 221 0.41 -4.58 38.61
CA PHE A 221 -0.79 -5.02 37.89
C PHE A 221 -1.67 -5.91 38.76
N ILE A 222 -1.09 -6.86 39.52
CA ILE A 222 -1.86 -7.70 40.46
C ILE A 222 -2.54 -6.84 41.52
N ARG A 223 -1.83 -5.87 42.10
CA ARG A 223 -2.37 -4.97 43.12
C ARG A 223 -3.50 -4.10 42.57
N PHE A 224 -3.38 -3.63 41.33
CA PHE A 224 -4.48 -2.96 40.64
C PHE A 224 -5.72 -3.85 40.54
N LEU A 225 -5.56 -5.10 40.11
CA LEU A 225 -6.67 -6.05 40.00
C LEU A 225 -7.30 -6.35 41.37
N ASP A 226 -6.50 -6.54 42.42
CA ASP A 226 -6.97 -6.76 43.79
C ASP A 226 -7.85 -5.61 44.28
N VAL A 227 -7.36 -4.37 44.17
CA VAL A 227 -8.08 -3.19 44.70
C VAL A 227 -9.34 -2.89 43.89
N TYR A 228 -9.36 -3.21 42.58
CA TYR A 228 -10.60 -3.13 41.79
C TYR A 228 -11.59 -4.25 42.15
N ALA A 229 -11.11 -5.46 42.43
CA ALA A 229 -11.95 -6.56 42.89
C ALA A 229 -12.59 -6.24 44.26
N GLU A 230 -11.89 -5.55 45.16
CA GLU A 230 -12.45 -5.01 46.42
C GLU A 230 -13.63 -4.05 46.17
N ASN A 231 -13.68 -3.41 45.00
CA ASN A 231 -14.78 -2.57 44.55
C ASN A 231 -15.80 -3.33 43.68
N ASN A 232 -15.80 -4.67 43.69
CA ASN A 232 -16.67 -5.52 42.86
C ASN A 232 -16.54 -5.27 41.34
N ILE A 233 -15.33 -4.95 40.89
CA ILE A 233 -15.00 -4.77 39.47
C ILE A 233 -13.95 -5.81 39.09
N THR A 234 -14.28 -6.66 38.12
CA THR A 234 -13.37 -7.66 37.57
C THR A 234 -13.05 -7.36 36.12
N PHE A 235 -11.84 -7.73 35.70
CA PHE A 235 -11.37 -7.53 34.33
C PHE A 235 -11.43 -8.84 33.55
N TRP A 236 -11.76 -8.73 32.26
CA TRP A 236 -11.72 -9.87 31.35
C TRP A 236 -10.31 -10.05 30.76
N ALA A 237 -9.64 -8.94 30.46
CA ALA A 237 -8.30 -8.97 29.89
C ALA A 237 -7.41 -7.85 30.44
N LEU A 238 -6.10 -8.09 30.40
CA LEU A 238 -5.04 -7.14 30.75
C LEU A 238 -4.05 -7.09 29.58
N SER A 239 -3.75 -5.90 29.06
CA SER A 239 -2.62 -5.73 28.14
C SER A 239 -1.32 -5.52 28.92
N SER A 240 -0.24 -6.10 28.41
CA SER A 240 1.09 -6.00 29.04
C SER A 240 1.64 -4.57 29.04
N GLN A 241 1.29 -3.76 28.04
CA GLN A 241 1.65 -2.35 27.91
C GLN A 241 0.89 -1.71 26.75
N ASN A 242 0.32 -0.52 26.93
CA ASN A 242 -0.19 0.31 25.83
C ASN A 242 0.97 0.90 25.02
N GLU A 243 0.95 0.73 23.70
CA GLU A 243 1.89 1.33 22.75
C GLU A 243 3.39 1.18 23.11
N PRO A 244 3.85 -0.06 23.36
CA PRO A 244 5.22 -0.34 23.77
C PRO A 244 6.29 0.17 22.80
N ILE A 245 5.99 0.34 21.50
CA ILE A 245 6.95 0.91 20.54
C ILE A 245 6.50 2.24 19.96
N THR A 246 5.19 2.48 19.77
CA THR A 246 4.69 3.72 19.16
C THR A 246 5.08 4.95 19.98
N SER A 247 5.26 4.78 21.29
CA SER A 247 5.87 5.77 22.17
C SER A 247 7.21 6.34 21.68
N LEU A 248 8.03 5.58 20.95
CA LEU A 248 9.28 6.09 20.37
C LEU A 248 9.05 7.06 19.21
N PHE A 249 7.94 6.94 18.50
CA PHE A 249 7.65 7.68 17.27
C PHE A 249 6.78 8.92 17.46
N VAL A 250 6.07 9.04 18.60
CA VAL A 250 5.28 10.24 18.92
C VAL A 250 6.22 11.47 18.99
N SER A 251 5.83 12.64 18.49
CA SER A 251 6.71 13.83 18.52
C SER A 251 6.82 14.49 19.91
N ARG A 252 5.81 14.28 20.76
CA ARG A 252 5.65 14.90 22.09
C ARG A 252 6.53 14.23 23.15
N GLU A 253 7.42 15.00 23.79
CA GLU A 253 8.34 14.48 24.83
C GLU A 253 7.62 14.02 26.11
N ASP A 254 6.54 14.71 26.49
CA ASP A 254 5.80 14.47 27.74
C ASP A 254 4.83 13.27 27.66
N PHE A 255 4.74 12.59 26.52
CA PHE A 255 3.79 11.51 26.29
C PHE A 255 4.01 10.31 27.25
N PRO A 256 2.98 9.89 28.03
CA PRO A 256 3.13 8.83 29.03
C PRO A 256 3.29 7.47 28.36
N SER A 257 4.43 6.80 28.58
CA SER A 257 4.72 5.52 27.93
C SER A 257 5.81 4.71 28.64
N ASN A 258 5.70 3.38 28.63
CA ASN A 258 6.84 2.50 28.91
C ASN A 258 7.22 1.74 27.65
N TYR A 259 8.46 1.93 27.19
CA TYR A 259 8.98 1.21 26.04
C TYR A 259 9.26 -0.26 26.37
N PHE A 260 8.83 -1.15 25.48
CA PHE A 260 9.28 -2.54 25.40
C PHE A 260 9.62 -2.91 23.97
N SER A 261 10.78 -3.53 23.76
CA SER A 261 11.01 -4.34 22.55
C SER A 261 10.19 -5.62 22.59
N PRO A 262 9.94 -6.30 21.45
CA PRO A 262 9.23 -7.58 21.44
C PRO A 262 9.89 -8.65 22.33
N GLN A 263 11.23 -8.67 22.38
CA GLN A 263 11.99 -9.60 23.23
C GLN A 263 11.84 -9.25 24.70
N GLN A 264 11.91 -7.97 25.07
CA GLN A 264 11.68 -7.55 26.45
C GLN A 264 10.24 -7.81 26.90
N GLN A 265 9.24 -7.61 26.04
CA GLN A 265 7.86 -7.97 26.35
C GLN A 265 7.73 -9.49 26.55
N ARG A 266 8.35 -10.31 25.68
CA ARG A 266 8.41 -11.77 25.86
C ARG A 266 9.01 -12.16 27.21
N ASP A 267 10.19 -11.61 27.52
CA ASP A 267 10.94 -12.00 28.72
C ASP A 267 10.24 -11.51 30.00
N PHE A 268 9.63 -10.32 29.97
CA PHE A 268 8.78 -9.84 31.06
C PHE A 268 7.56 -10.74 31.31
N ILE A 269 6.96 -11.28 30.24
CA ILE A 269 5.86 -12.24 30.37
C ILE A 269 6.34 -13.56 30.99
N ILE A 270 7.51 -14.06 30.57
CA ILE A 270 8.06 -15.33 31.05
C ILE A 270 8.49 -15.25 32.52
N GLU A 271 9.26 -14.22 32.86
CA GLU A 271 9.98 -14.16 34.13
C GLU A 271 9.15 -13.49 35.24
N ASP A 272 8.19 -12.63 34.89
CA ASP A 272 7.52 -11.76 35.86
C ASP A 272 5.98 -11.82 35.75
N LEU A 273 5.39 -11.29 34.68
CA LEU A 273 3.95 -11.04 34.61
C LEU A 273 3.11 -12.32 34.50
N GLY A 274 3.53 -13.27 33.65
CA GLY A 274 2.84 -14.56 33.49
C GLY A 274 2.78 -15.34 34.80
N PRO A 275 3.94 -15.61 35.45
CA PRO A 275 3.96 -16.26 36.75
C PRO A 275 3.19 -15.51 37.84
N ALA A 276 3.27 -14.18 37.90
CA ALA A 276 2.55 -13.38 38.88
C ALA A 276 1.03 -13.49 38.72
N LEU A 277 0.52 -13.41 37.48
CA LEU A 277 -0.90 -13.61 37.19
C LEU A 277 -1.36 -15.02 37.56
N ALA A 278 -0.60 -16.04 37.16
CA ALA A 278 -0.93 -17.44 37.43
C ALA A 278 -0.93 -17.79 38.93
N ALA A 279 -0.08 -17.13 39.73
CA ALA A 279 -0.02 -17.31 41.18
C ALA A 279 -1.08 -16.48 41.94
N SER A 280 -1.69 -15.49 41.29
CA SER A 280 -2.69 -14.61 41.89
C SER A 280 -4.10 -15.22 41.86
N HIS A 281 -5.07 -14.53 42.49
CA HIS A 281 -6.49 -14.88 42.39
C HIS A 281 -7.12 -14.52 41.03
N HIS A 282 -6.34 -13.96 40.09
CA HIS A 282 -6.79 -13.46 38.78
C HIS A 282 -6.20 -14.29 37.62
N ALA A 283 -5.89 -15.57 37.86
CA ALA A 283 -5.27 -16.46 36.87
C ALA A 283 -6.15 -16.73 35.63
N ASP A 284 -7.44 -16.38 35.69
CA ASP A 284 -8.43 -16.48 34.62
C ASP A 284 -8.46 -15.26 33.69
N ILE A 285 -7.74 -14.18 34.01
CA ILE A 285 -7.63 -13.00 33.15
C ILE A 285 -6.83 -13.32 31.89
N HIS A 286 -7.34 -12.88 30.74
CA HIS A 286 -6.64 -13.01 29.48
C HIS A 286 -5.52 -11.97 29.35
N LEU A 287 -4.29 -12.44 29.14
CA LEU A 287 -3.16 -11.57 28.86
C LEU A 287 -3.07 -11.23 27.36
N ILE A 288 -2.99 -9.94 27.06
CA ILE A 288 -2.87 -9.38 25.72
C ILE A 288 -1.46 -8.80 25.50
N ILE A 289 -0.85 -9.18 24.37
CA ILE A 289 0.45 -8.66 23.91
C ILE A 289 0.29 -7.62 22.80
N LEU A 290 1.40 -6.99 22.41
CA LEU A 290 1.45 -5.89 21.45
C LEU A 290 0.72 -4.63 21.95
N ASP A 291 -0.61 -4.57 21.82
CA ASP A 291 -1.45 -3.40 22.16
C ASP A 291 -0.92 -2.11 21.51
N ASP A 292 -0.67 -2.21 20.20
CA ASP A 292 -0.01 -1.20 19.36
C ASP A 292 -0.44 -1.37 17.89
N GLY A 293 0.10 -0.56 16.97
CA GLY A 293 -0.24 -0.58 15.54
C GLY A 293 0.04 -1.94 14.87
N ARG A 294 -0.85 -2.33 13.94
CA ARG A 294 -0.71 -3.61 13.21
C ARG A 294 0.51 -3.70 12.28
N CYS A 295 1.21 -2.60 12.00
CA CYS A 295 2.50 -2.60 11.27
C CYS A 295 3.53 -3.52 11.91
N HIS A 296 3.40 -3.78 13.20
CA HIS A 296 4.31 -4.62 13.97
C HIS A 296 4.02 -6.12 13.82
N LEU A 297 2.92 -6.48 13.20
CA LEU A 297 2.54 -7.86 12.91
C LEU A 297 3.04 -8.30 11.52
N PRO A 298 3.41 -9.57 11.34
CA PRO A 298 3.39 -10.67 12.32
C PRO A 298 4.64 -10.74 13.20
N ASN A 299 5.62 -9.84 13.04
CA ASN A 299 6.92 -9.96 13.69
C ASN A 299 6.84 -9.99 15.23
N TRP A 300 6.03 -9.13 15.82
CA TRP A 300 5.86 -9.09 17.28
C TRP A 300 5.28 -10.40 17.82
N ALA A 301 4.25 -10.92 17.16
CA ALA A 301 3.68 -12.23 17.48
C ALA A 301 4.73 -13.35 17.34
N LYS A 302 5.56 -13.32 16.30
CA LYS A 302 6.65 -14.29 16.13
C LYS A 302 7.65 -14.27 17.28
N GLN A 303 8.03 -13.10 17.76
CA GLN A 303 9.02 -12.96 18.83
C GLN A 303 8.44 -13.42 20.18
N VAL A 304 7.19 -13.11 20.47
CA VAL A 304 6.55 -13.43 21.76
C VAL A 304 5.94 -14.84 21.73
N LEU A 305 4.99 -15.10 20.82
CA LEU A 305 4.26 -16.37 20.72
C LEU A 305 5.08 -17.49 20.09
N GLY A 306 6.14 -17.18 19.34
CA GLY A 306 7.09 -18.18 18.86
C GLY A 306 7.87 -18.85 19.99
N ASN A 307 7.89 -18.27 21.20
CA ASN A 307 8.41 -18.91 22.41
C ASN A 307 7.25 -19.57 23.18
N SER A 308 7.32 -20.90 23.32
CA SER A 308 6.26 -21.68 23.96
C SER A 308 6.00 -21.31 25.43
N THR A 309 7.02 -20.85 26.15
CA THR A 309 6.87 -20.45 27.56
C THR A 309 6.08 -19.15 27.68
N ALA A 310 6.38 -18.15 26.85
CA ALA A 310 5.58 -16.92 26.80
C ALA A 310 4.17 -17.21 26.29
N ALA A 311 4.06 -18.01 25.22
CA ALA A 311 2.77 -18.36 24.61
C ALA A 311 1.79 -19.03 25.60
N ALA A 312 2.29 -19.80 26.57
CA ALA A 312 1.46 -20.44 27.59
C ALA A 312 0.71 -19.45 28.50
N PHE A 313 1.20 -18.22 28.64
CA PHE A 313 0.55 -17.16 29.43
C PHE A 313 -0.29 -16.21 28.59
N VAL A 314 -0.10 -16.16 27.26
CA VAL A 314 -0.76 -15.19 26.38
C VAL A 314 -2.07 -15.75 25.84
N SER A 315 -3.11 -14.93 25.79
CA SER A 315 -4.41 -15.31 25.22
C SER A 315 -4.70 -14.64 23.88
N GLY A 316 -4.14 -13.45 23.62
CA GLY A 316 -4.45 -12.71 22.41
C GLY A 316 -3.52 -11.52 22.15
N ILE A 317 -3.81 -10.81 21.06
CA ILE A 317 -3.01 -9.71 20.54
C ILE A 317 -3.88 -8.48 20.40
N GLY A 318 -3.47 -7.38 21.03
CA GLY A 318 -4.12 -6.07 21.00
C GLY A 318 -3.58 -5.24 19.84
N ILE A 319 -4.47 -4.55 19.12
CA ILE A 319 -4.15 -3.82 17.90
C ILE A 319 -4.77 -2.43 17.92
N HIS A 320 -4.01 -1.40 17.51
CA HIS A 320 -4.44 -0.01 17.43
C HIS A 320 -4.65 0.47 15.98
N TRP A 321 -5.57 1.42 15.77
CA TRP A 321 -5.88 2.02 14.47
C TRP A 321 -5.21 3.39 14.25
N TYR A 322 -4.00 3.41 13.68
CA TYR A 322 -3.29 4.66 13.35
C TYR A 322 -2.51 4.63 12.03
N MET A 323 -1.93 3.47 11.67
CA MET A 323 -1.17 3.29 10.41
C MET A 323 -1.85 2.34 9.42
N ASP A 324 -3.13 2.02 9.63
CA ASP A 324 -3.89 1.04 8.85
C ASP A 324 -3.98 1.37 7.36
N TYR A 325 -3.93 2.66 7.01
CA TYR A 325 -3.89 3.10 5.62
C TYR A 325 -2.64 2.59 4.88
N PHE A 326 -1.50 2.53 5.57
CA PHE A 326 -0.22 2.10 5.01
C PHE A 326 0.06 0.62 5.21
N THR A 327 -0.75 -0.08 6.01
CA THR A 327 -0.50 -1.46 6.43
C THR A 327 -1.70 -2.33 6.07
N PRO A 328 -1.72 -3.03 4.93
CA PRO A 328 -2.86 -3.87 4.57
C PRO A 328 -3.11 -4.99 5.61
N PRO A 329 -4.36 -5.40 5.85
CA PRO A 329 -4.70 -6.42 6.83
C PRO A 329 -4.24 -7.84 6.45
N GLY A 330 -4.14 -8.17 5.16
CA GLY A 330 -3.73 -9.51 4.72
C GLY A 330 -2.31 -9.90 5.20
N PRO A 331 -1.28 -9.10 4.89
CA PRO A 331 0.10 -9.34 5.34
C PRO A 331 0.32 -9.27 6.86
N THR A 332 -0.64 -8.70 7.60
CA THR A 332 -0.51 -8.47 9.05
C THR A 332 -1.42 -9.44 9.82
N LEU A 333 -2.73 -9.25 9.74
CA LEU A 333 -3.75 -10.00 10.48
C LEU A 333 -3.91 -11.43 9.94
N ASP A 334 -4.04 -11.63 8.63
CA ASP A 334 -4.25 -13.01 8.10
C ASP A 334 -3.01 -13.88 8.30
N ILE A 335 -1.81 -13.32 8.12
CA ILE A 335 -0.57 -14.04 8.39
C ILE A 335 -0.43 -14.35 9.88
N THR A 336 -0.73 -13.38 10.76
CA THR A 336 -0.67 -13.61 12.22
C THR A 336 -1.64 -14.69 12.64
N HIS A 337 -2.90 -14.63 12.19
CA HIS A 337 -3.88 -15.66 12.48
C HIS A 337 -3.48 -17.02 11.89
N ARG A 338 -2.90 -17.07 10.68
CA ARG A 338 -2.42 -18.33 10.10
C ARG A 338 -1.28 -18.97 10.90
N LEU A 339 -0.39 -18.15 11.46
CA LEU A 339 0.74 -18.63 12.26
C LEU A 339 0.33 -18.99 13.69
N TYR A 340 -0.63 -18.26 14.26
CA TYR A 340 -1.07 -18.34 15.66
C TYR A 340 -2.60 -18.35 15.75
N PRO A 341 -3.29 -19.39 15.21
CA PRO A 341 -4.75 -19.38 15.06
C PRO A 341 -5.51 -19.45 16.38
N ASP A 342 -4.89 -19.99 17.43
CA ASP A 342 -5.49 -20.16 18.75
C ASP A 342 -5.49 -18.85 19.58
N PHE A 343 -4.82 -17.80 19.11
CA PHE A 343 -4.72 -16.52 19.80
C PHE A 343 -5.64 -15.50 19.14
N PHE A 344 -6.53 -14.88 19.93
CA PHE A 344 -7.49 -13.92 19.36
C PHE A 344 -6.80 -12.61 18.96
N LEU A 345 -7.32 -11.98 17.90
CA LEU A 345 -6.92 -10.63 17.48
C LEU A 345 -8.02 -9.64 17.90
N LEU A 346 -7.68 -8.64 18.70
CA LEU A 346 -8.62 -7.64 19.19
C LEU A 346 -8.12 -6.25 18.85
N TYR A 347 -8.96 -5.45 18.17
CA TYR A 347 -8.68 -4.01 18.09
C TYR A 347 -9.06 -3.37 19.42
N THR A 348 -8.04 -2.98 20.18
CA THR A 348 -8.15 -2.47 21.54
C THR A 348 -8.28 -0.95 21.59
N GLU A 349 -7.90 -0.25 20.53
CA GLU A 349 -7.97 1.21 20.47
C GLU A 349 -8.09 1.74 19.04
N ALA A 350 -8.88 2.80 18.88
CA ALA A 350 -9.11 3.44 17.60
C ALA A 350 -9.69 4.86 17.75
N CYS A 351 -9.13 5.85 17.04
CA CYS A 351 -9.73 7.19 16.97
C CYS A 351 -9.48 7.94 15.65
N ASN A 352 -10.26 9.00 15.42
CA ASN A 352 -10.04 9.96 14.33
C ASN A 352 -9.43 11.26 14.88
N GLY A 353 -8.67 11.98 14.04
CA GLY A 353 -8.10 13.30 14.39
C GLY A 353 -6.79 13.23 15.17
N PHE A 354 -6.14 12.06 15.18
CA PHE A 354 -4.87 11.82 15.87
C PHE A 354 -3.66 12.51 15.20
N LEU A 355 -3.74 12.87 13.91
CA LEU A 355 -2.66 13.58 13.23
C LEU A 355 -2.56 15.04 13.70
N ASP A 356 -1.34 15.56 13.81
CA ASP A 356 -1.10 16.90 14.36
C ASP A 356 -1.75 18.03 13.52
N TRP A 357 -1.90 17.83 12.22
CA TRP A 357 -2.52 18.79 11.30
C TRP A 357 -4.04 18.60 11.11
N ASP A 358 -4.65 17.59 11.72
CA ASP A 358 -6.09 17.37 11.63
C ASP A 358 -6.86 18.33 12.54
N GLU A 359 -8.05 18.77 12.10
CA GLU A 359 -9.03 19.39 12.99
C GLU A 359 -9.53 18.34 14.00
N LYS A 360 -9.45 18.63 15.29
CA LYS A 360 -9.60 17.60 16.34
C LYS A 360 -11.03 17.10 16.46
N VAL A 361 -11.99 17.99 16.75
CA VAL A 361 -13.42 17.66 16.76
C VAL A 361 -14.11 18.28 15.54
N ILE A 362 -14.77 17.44 14.72
CA ILE A 362 -15.58 17.92 13.59
C ILE A 362 -17.02 17.44 13.77
N LEU A 363 -17.85 18.29 14.36
CA LEU A 363 -19.25 17.96 14.65
C LEU A 363 -20.03 17.61 13.37
N GLY A 364 -20.59 16.41 13.33
CA GLY A 364 -21.46 15.89 12.29
C GLY A 364 -20.74 15.32 11.08
N ASN A 365 -19.42 15.11 11.13
CA ASN A 365 -18.63 14.64 9.99
C ASN A 365 -19.00 13.19 9.58
N TRP A 366 -19.59 13.05 8.39
CA TRP A 366 -20.00 11.75 7.85
C TRP A 366 -18.82 10.84 7.52
N GLU A 367 -17.74 11.39 6.97
CA GLU A 367 -16.57 10.61 6.54
C GLU A 367 -15.87 9.93 7.71
N ARG A 368 -15.80 10.60 8.87
CA ARG A 368 -15.30 10.00 10.12
C ARG A 368 -16.11 8.76 10.53
N GLY A 369 -17.43 8.80 10.36
CA GLY A 369 -18.29 7.63 10.54
C GLY A 369 -18.00 6.52 9.52
N THR A 370 -17.87 6.89 8.23
CA THR A 370 -17.50 5.96 7.16
C THR A 370 -16.17 5.24 7.49
N TYR A 371 -15.15 5.97 7.95
CA TYR A 371 -13.86 5.40 8.33
C TYR A 371 -13.97 4.34 9.42
N TYR A 372 -14.77 4.58 10.47
CA TYR A 372 -15.05 3.58 11.53
C TYR A 372 -15.66 2.31 10.93
N SER A 373 -16.79 2.43 10.23
CA SER A 373 -17.47 1.25 9.65
C SER A 373 -16.61 0.50 8.62
N LYS A 374 -15.79 1.23 7.86
CA LYS A 374 -14.87 0.65 6.88
C LYS A 374 -13.77 -0.13 7.57
N ASN A 375 -13.15 0.45 8.61
CA ASN A 375 -12.11 -0.20 9.38
C ASN A 375 -12.65 -1.46 10.07
N ILE A 376 -13.82 -1.37 10.72
CA ILE A 376 -14.47 -2.52 11.37
C ILE A 376 -14.75 -3.63 10.35
N LEU A 377 -15.42 -3.34 9.22
CA LEU A 377 -15.71 -4.34 8.18
C LEU A 377 -14.46 -4.99 7.60
N MET A 378 -13.42 -4.18 7.37
CA MET A 378 -12.14 -4.68 6.89
C MET A 378 -11.57 -5.67 7.91
N ASN A 379 -11.42 -5.27 9.17
CA ASN A 379 -10.77 -6.07 10.21
C ASN A 379 -11.58 -7.32 10.60
N LEU A 380 -12.91 -7.25 10.64
CA LEU A 380 -13.76 -8.44 10.87
C LEU A 380 -13.67 -9.46 9.72
N ASN A 381 -13.31 -9.04 8.51
CA ASN A 381 -13.04 -9.97 7.41
C ASN A 381 -11.63 -10.60 7.49
N HIS A 382 -10.80 -10.18 8.46
CA HIS A 382 -9.43 -10.61 8.69
C HIS A 382 -9.21 -11.07 10.14
N PHE A 383 -10.12 -11.95 10.62
CA PHE A 383 -10.02 -12.69 11.89
C PHE A 383 -10.04 -11.89 13.19
N VAL A 384 -10.27 -10.57 13.14
CA VAL A 384 -10.43 -9.76 14.34
C VAL A 384 -11.76 -10.11 15.04
N THR A 385 -11.72 -10.28 16.36
CA THR A 385 -12.84 -10.75 17.18
C THR A 385 -13.63 -9.59 17.80
N GLY A 386 -13.08 -8.39 17.85
CA GLY A 386 -13.78 -7.23 18.41
C GLY A 386 -13.09 -5.91 18.10
N TRP A 387 -13.76 -4.81 18.42
CA TRP A 387 -13.27 -3.47 18.11
C TRP A 387 -13.68 -2.47 19.18
N ILE A 388 -12.70 -1.79 19.76
CA ILE A 388 -12.88 -0.83 20.86
C ILE A 388 -12.48 0.57 20.38
N ASP A 389 -13.43 1.49 20.46
CA ASP A 389 -13.22 2.93 20.27
C ASP A 389 -12.33 3.53 21.36
N TRP A 390 -11.79 4.72 21.12
CA TRP A 390 -11.03 5.45 22.13
C TRP A 390 -11.90 6.09 23.21
N ASN A 391 -11.94 7.41 23.33
CA ASN A 391 -12.70 8.03 24.42
C ASN A 391 -14.21 7.91 24.21
N LEU A 392 -14.93 7.35 25.19
CA LEU A 392 -16.41 7.28 25.16
C LEU A 392 -17.08 8.66 25.00
N ALA A 393 -16.46 9.72 25.54
CA ALA A 393 -16.94 11.08 25.42
C ALA A 393 -15.78 12.07 25.53
N LEU A 394 -15.81 13.15 24.76
CA LEU A 394 -14.87 14.27 24.87
C LEU A 394 -15.64 15.60 24.86
N ASP A 395 -14.98 16.70 25.22
CA ASP A 395 -15.56 18.03 25.09
C ASP A 395 -15.53 18.55 23.64
N MET A 396 -15.98 19.79 23.45
CA MET A 396 -16.02 20.47 22.16
C MET A 396 -14.65 20.71 21.50
N GLU A 397 -13.55 20.60 22.27
CA GLU A 397 -12.18 20.77 21.79
C GLU A 397 -11.49 19.42 21.54
N GLY A 398 -12.04 18.33 22.08
CA GLY A 398 -11.49 16.98 21.96
C GLY A 398 -10.67 16.56 23.16
N GLY A 399 -10.91 17.16 24.32
CA GLY A 399 -10.18 16.94 25.57
C GLY A 399 -11.10 16.64 26.76
N PRO A 400 -10.62 16.84 28.00
CA PRO A 400 -9.29 17.38 28.34
C PRO A 400 -8.15 16.41 27.98
N ASN A 401 -6.94 16.92 27.74
CA ASN A 401 -5.73 16.11 27.51
C ASN A 401 -4.52 16.93 27.95
N TRP A 402 -3.71 16.43 28.88
CA TRP A 402 -2.63 17.22 29.50
C TRP A 402 -1.40 17.41 28.61
N VAL A 403 -1.28 16.67 27.50
CA VAL A 403 -0.20 16.77 26.51
C VAL A 403 -0.65 17.37 25.17
N ASP A 404 -1.84 18.00 25.15
CA ASP A 404 -2.41 18.62 23.94
C ASP A 404 -2.50 17.67 22.74
N ASN A 405 -2.84 16.39 23.03
CA ASN A 405 -3.08 15.34 22.03
C ASN A 405 -4.59 15.11 21.84
N LEU A 406 -5.31 16.19 21.52
CA LEU A 406 -6.78 16.17 21.35
C LEU A 406 -7.18 15.33 20.12
N VAL A 407 -8.37 14.70 20.18
CA VAL A 407 -8.95 13.85 19.11
C VAL A 407 -10.47 13.99 19.04
N ASP A 408 -11.13 13.35 18.07
CA ASP A 408 -12.61 13.26 18.04
C ASP A 408 -13.12 12.08 18.89
N SER A 409 -14.41 12.10 19.23
CA SER A 409 -15.10 11.03 19.95
C SER A 409 -16.50 10.84 19.38
N PRO A 410 -17.10 9.63 19.38
CA PRO A 410 -18.47 9.42 18.93
C PRO A 410 -19.53 10.23 19.69
N ILE A 411 -19.25 10.64 20.93
CA ILE A 411 -20.06 11.61 21.67
C ILE A 411 -19.21 12.82 22.09
N ILE A 412 -19.72 14.01 21.77
CA ILE A 412 -19.14 15.30 22.19
C ILE A 412 -20.05 15.98 23.20
N VAL A 413 -19.50 16.37 24.35
CA VAL A 413 -20.23 16.97 25.46
C VAL A 413 -20.10 18.49 25.44
N ASN A 414 -21.23 19.17 25.62
CA ASN A 414 -21.30 20.61 25.81
C ASN A 414 -21.94 20.91 27.18
N PRO A 415 -21.14 20.99 28.25
CA PRO A 415 -21.67 21.12 29.61
C PRO A 415 -22.35 22.47 29.83
N LEU A 416 -21.95 23.53 29.10
CA LEU A 416 -22.57 24.86 29.19
C LEU A 416 -24.05 24.86 28.80
N LYS A 417 -24.48 23.87 28.01
CA LYS A 417 -25.88 23.72 27.59
C LYS A 417 -26.57 22.51 28.20
N ASP A 418 -25.87 21.74 29.03
CA ASP A 418 -26.31 20.41 29.47
C ASP A 418 -26.72 19.52 28.27
N GLU A 419 -25.98 19.64 27.17
CA GLU A 419 -26.21 18.93 25.91
C GLU A 419 -25.03 18.01 25.60
N PHE A 420 -25.30 16.90 24.89
CA PHE A 420 -24.28 16.14 24.20
C PHE A 420 -24.71 15.82 22.77
N TYR A 421 -23.73 15.62 21.90
CA TYR A 421 -23.89 15.47 20.47
C TYR A 421 -23.42 14.08 20.05
N LYS A 422 -24.36 13.25 19.59
CA LYS A 422 -24.06 11.94 19.01
C LYS A 422 -23.60 12.15 17.56
N GLN A 423 -22.32 11.89 17.30
CA GLN A 423 -21.66 12.02 16.00
C GLN A 423 -22.09 10.90 15.04
N PRO A 424 -21.86 11.03 13.72
CA PRO A 424 -22.04 9.91 12.79
C PRO A 424 -21.29 8.64 13.21
N MET A 425 -20.08 8.77 13.78
CA MET A 425 -19.29 7.64 14.31
C MET A 425 -20.09 6.76 15.27
N PHE A 426 -20.90 7.36 16.15
CA PHE A 426 -21.76 6.62 17.10
C PHE A 426 -22.72 5.69 16.36
N TYR A 427 -23.39 6.17 15.32
CA TYR A 427 -24.36 5.37 14.57
C TYR A 427 -23.70 4.33 13.68
N HIS A 428 -22.50 4.61 13.16
CA HIS A 428 -21.73 3.63 12.40
C HIS A 428 -21.28 2.48 13.30
N LEU A 429 -20.80 2.75 14.52
CA LEU A 429 -20.52 1.73 15.53
C LEU A 429 -21.78 0.93 15.90
N GLY A 430 -22.91 1.61 16.03
CA GLY A 430 -24.20 1.00 16.35
C GLY A 430 -24.67 -0.07 15.37
N HIS A 431 -24.28 0.01 14.09
CA HIS A 431 -24.57 -1.05 13.10
C HIS A 431 -23.87 -2.38 13.42
N PHE A 432 -22.81 -2.36 14.22
CA PHE A 432 -22.09 -3.56 14.65
C PHE A 432 -22.48 -3.92 16.08
N SER A 433 -22.26 -3.00 17.02
CA SER A 433 -22.41 -3.28 18.46
C SER A 433 -23.82 -3.73 18.82
N LYS A 434 -24.87 -3.08 18.28
CA LYS A 434 -26.25 -3.41 18.64
C LYS A 434 -26.68 -4.76 18.07
N PHE A 435 -26.19 -5.12 16.89
CA PHE A 435 -26.77 -6.24 16.13
C PHE A 435 -25.91 -7.51 16.15
N ILE A 436 -24.63 -7.40 16.51
CA ILE A 436 -23.68 -8.50 16.60
C ILE A 436 -23.31 -8.71 18.09
N PRO A 437 -24.12 -9.46 18.85
CA PRO A 437 -23.81 -9.79 20.24
C PRO A 437 -22.59 -10.72 20.36
N GLU A 438 -22.00 -10.75 21.55
CA GLU A 438 -20.93 -11.68 21.91
C GLU A 438 -21.33 -13.13 21.58
N GLY A 439 -20.37 -13.89 21.04
CA GLY A 439 -20.58 -15.27 20.59
C GLY A 439 -21.12 -15.40 19.16
N SER A 440 -21.45 -14.29 18.49
CA SER A 440 -21.75 -14.33 17.05
C SER A 440 -20.55 -14.85 16.27
N VAL A 441 -20.78 -15.59 15.18
CA VAL A 441 -19.72 -16.16 14.34
C VAL A 441 -19.70 -15.45 13.00
N ARG A 442 -18.54 -15.00 12.54
CA ARG A 442 -18.41 -14.50 11.16
C ARG A 442 -18.54 -15.66 10.20
N VAL A 443 -19.35 -15.52 9.16
CA VAL A 443 -19.57 -16.56 8.15
C VAL A 443 -19.25 -16.07 6.73
N ALA A 444 -19.11 -17.01 5.80
CA ALA A 444 -18.81 -16.67 4.42
C ALA A 444 -19.98 -15.90 3.77
N PHE A 445 -19.62 -14.81 3.10
CA PHE A 445 -20.54 -13.95 2.37
C PHE A 445 -19.90 -13.53 1.06
N THR A 446 -20.20 -14.25 -0.02
CA THR A 446 -19.51 -14.12 -1.30
C THR A 446 -20.40 -13.46 -2.33
N SER A 447 -19.91 -12.46 -3.07
CA SER A 447 -20.67 -11.87 -4.17
C SER A 447 -20.25 -12.39 -5.55
N LYS A 448 -21.20 -12.46 -6.48
CA LYS A 448 -20.94 -12.65 -7.93
C LYS A 448 -20.67 -11.30 -8.60
N CYS A 449 -19.88 -10.46 -7.98
CA CYS A 449 -19.55 -9.15 -8.52
C CYS A 449 -18.70 -9.33 -9.79
N LEU A 450 -19.27 -9.06 -10.96
CA LEU A 450 -18.60 -9.15 -12.27
C LEU A 450 -17.61 -7.99 -12.51
N PHE A 451 -17.48 -7.05 -11.58
CA PHE A 451 -16.58 -5.89 -11.68
C PHE A 451 -15.34 -6.08 -10.79
N ILE A 452 -14.18 -5.68 -11.31
CA ILE A 452 -12.82 -5.81 -10.73
C ILE A 452 -12.69 -5.19 -9.31
N PHE A 453 -13.64 -4.36 -8.88
CA PHE A 453 -13.81 -3.96 -7.48
C PHE A 453 -15.29 -3.92 -7.13
N CYS A 454 -15.71 -4.71 -6.15
CA CYS A 454 -17.08 -4.65 -5.67
C CYS A 454 -17.27 -3.36 -4.83
N PRO A 455 -18.22 -2.47 -5.18
CA PRO A 455 -18.32 -1.13 -4.60
C PRO A 455 -18.85 -1.10 -3.16
N LEU A 456 -19.29 -2.25 -2.64
CA LEU A 456 -19.84 -2.40 -1.30
C LEU A 456 -18.85 -3.13 -0.41
N LYS A 457 -18.70 -2.67 0.84
CA LYS A 457 -18.00 -3.41 1.89
C LYS A 457 -19.04 -4.16 2.72
N THR A 458 -18.81 -5.46 2.92
CA THR A 458 -19.82 -6.34 3.52
C THR A 458 -19.19 -7.38 4.43
N SER A 459 -19.92 -7.76 5.48
CA SER A 459 -19.63 -8.93 6.32
C SER A 459 -20.96 -9.53 6.80
N ALA A 460 -20.98 -10.84 7.00
CA ALA A 460 -22.14 -11.55 7.51
C ALA A 460 -21.79 -12.37 8.75
N PHE A 461 -22.76 -12.49 9.64
CA PHE A 461 -22.60 -13.11 10.95
C PHE A 461 -23.80 -14.00 11.26
N LEU A 462 -23.53 -15.12 11.93
CA LEU A 462 -24.54 -15.97 12.54
C LEU A 462 -24.53 -15.72 14.04
N ARG A 463 -25.64 -15.24 14.59
CA ARG A 463 -25.78 -14.99 16.02
C ARG A 463 -25.98 -16.28 16.81
N PRO A 464 -25.72 -16.28 18.13
CA PRO A 464 -25.98 -17.44 18.99
C PRO A 464 -27.44 -17.89 19.03
N ASP A 465 -28.37 -16.97 18.77
CA ASP A 465 -29.81 -17.25 18.68
C ASP A 465 -30.27 -17.75 17.29
N GLY A 466 -29.33 -17.99 16.37
CA GLY A 466 -29.58 -18.52 15.03
C GLY A 466 -29.95 -17.47 13.98
N ILE A 467 -29.95 -16.18 14.35
CA ILE A 467 -30.27 -15.08 13.42
C ILE A 467 -29.06 -14.74 12.55
N ALA A 468 -29.29 -14.59 11.24
CA ALA A 468 -28.30 -14.04 10.31
C ALA A 468 -28.29 -12.50 10.37
N VAL A 469 -27.11 -11.91 10.36
CA VAL A 469 -26.93 -10.45 10.35
C VAL A 469 -25.96 -10.08 9.23
N VAL A 470 -26.33 -9.15 8.37
CA VAL A 470 -25.46 -8.66 7.28
C VAL A 470 -25.26 -7.17 7.40
N VAL A 471 -24.00 -6.73 7.49
CA VAL A 471 -23.63 -5.32 7.46
C VAL A 471 -23.16 -4.95 6.06
N VAL A 472 -23.75 -3.89 5.49
CA VAL A 472 -23.42 -3.37 4.17
C VAL A 472 -23.08 -1.89 4.25
N LEU A 473 -21.86 -1.53 3.84
CA LEU A 473 -21.41 -0.16 3.69
C LEU A 473 -21.30 0.20 2.21
N ASN A 474 -22.04 1.23 1.79
CA ASN A 474 -21.94 1.81 0.46
C ASN A 474 -21.11 3.11 0.48
N GLU A 475 -19.90 3.04 -0.08
CA GLU A 475 -18.99 4.19 -0.23
C GLU A 475 -19.15 4.89 -1.60
N VAL A 476 -19.93 4.32 -2.54
CA VAL A 476 -20.15 4.96 -3.85
C VAL A 476 -21.36 5.89 -3.79
N GLY A 477 -21.21 7.10 -4.35
CA GLY A 477 -22.27 8.11 -4.42
C GLY A 477 -23.45 7.77 -5.36
N LYS A 478 -23.70 6.49 -5.62
CA LYS A 478 -24.78 5.94 -6.45
C LYS A 478 -25.61 4.94 -5.63
N ASN A 479 -26.93 4.93 -5.86
CA ASN A 479 -27.79 3.87 -5.32
C ASN A 479 -27.48 2.57 -6.06
N LEU A 480 -27.27 1.49 -5.32
CA LEU A 480 -27.07 0.14 -5.87
C LEU A 480 -28.24 -0.75 -5.44
N HIS A 481 -28.74 -1.58 -6.37
CA HIS A 481 -29.75 -2.59 -6.09
C HIS A 481 -29.05 -3.93 -5.78
N ILE A 482 -29.34 -4.49 -4.61
CA ILE A 482 -28.80 -5.77 -4.13
C ILE A 482 -29.94 -6.79 -4.20
N GLN A 483 -29.67 -7.97 -4.76
CA GLN A 483 -30.58 -9.12 -4.72
C GLN A 483 -29.91 -10.28 -3.99
N GLU A 484 -30.69 -11.06 -3.25
CA GLU A 484 -30.23 -12.22 -2.49
C GLU A 484 -30.81 -13.49 -3.13
N GLN A 485 -29.97 -14.45 -3.55
CA GLN A 485 -30.40 -15.73 -4.14
C GLN A 485 -30.27 -16.83 -3.11
N SER A 486 -31.29 -17.03 -2.27
CA SER A 486 -31.79 -18.38 -1.93
C SER A 486 -32.85 -18.30 -0.84
N THR A 487 -33.93 -19.03 -1.08
CA THR A 487 -35.03 -19.39 -0.20
C THR A 487 -34.56 -19.65 1.25
N PHE A 488 -35.04 -18.85 2.20
CA PHE A 488 -34.85 -19.09 3.63
C PHE A 488 -35.60 -20.37 4.00
N VAL A 489 -34.89 -21.48 4.16
CA VAL A 489 -35.42 -22.64 4.89
C VAL A 489 -34.96 -22.51 6.33
N TYR A 490 -35.91 -22.18 7.21
CA TYR A 490 -35.77 -22.41 8.64
C TYR A 490 -35.62 -23.91 8.86
N TYR A 491 -34.55 -24.34 9.53
CA TYR A 491 -34.57 -25.62 10.25
C TYR A 491 -34.49 -25.35 11.75
N ASN A 492 -35.64 -25.49 12.40
CA ASN A 492 -35.71 -25.78 13.82
C ASN A 492 -35.21 -27.22 14.05
N LYS A 493 -34.20 -27.35 14.92
CA LYS A 493 -33.95 -28.48 15.85
C LYS A 493 -34.31 -29.90 15.35
N VAL A 494 -33.35 -30.66 14.80
CA VAL A 494 -33.41 -32.15 14.78
C VAL A 494 -32.00 -32.74 14.98
N GLY A 495 -31.96 -33.81 15.77
CA GLY A 495 -30.83 -34.58 16.28
C GLY A 495 -29.65 -34.86 15.35
N PHE A 496 -28.49 -34.94 15.98
CA PHE A 496 -27.36 -35.74 15.50
C PHE A 496 -27.82 -37.18 15.30
N ASP A 497 -27.71 -37.67 14.07
CA ASP A 497 -27.57 -39.10 13.79
C ASP A 497 -26.64 -39.29 12.58
N SER A 498 -25.92 -40.38 12.65
CA SER A 498 -24.65 -40.74 12.02
C SER A 498 -24.71 -41.36 10.60
N PHE A 499 -23.53 -41.39 9.96
CA PHE A 499 -23.02 -42.26 8.86
C PHE A 499 -23.26 -41.85 7.38
N PRO A 500 -22.47 -42.37 6.40
CA PRO A 500 -21.03 -42.66 6.37
C PRO A 500 -20.31 -42.11 5.10
N ALA A 501 -18.98 -42.26 5.09
CA ALA A 501 -18.06 -41.94 4.00
C ALA A 501 -18.40 -42.58 2.64
N LEU A 502 -18.12 -41.88 1.52
CA LEU A 502 -17.79 -42.56 0.26
C LEU A 502 -16.91 -41.72 -0.71
N HIS A 503 -15.77 -42.34 -1.01
CA HIS A 503 -14.95 -42.36 -2.23
C HIS A 503 -14.47 -41.09 -2.96
N ARG A 504 -13.14 -40.93 -2.91
CA ARG A 504 -12.30 -40.35 -3.97
C ARG A 504 -12.25 -41.31 -5.16
N GLY A 505 -12.73 -40.85 -6.32
CA GLY A 505 -12.40 -41.42 -7.63
C GLY A 505 -11.45 -40.46 -8.36
N SER A 506 -10.20 -40.86 -8.50
CA SER A 506 -9.20 -40.20 -9.36
C SER A 506 -9.43 -40.62 -10.82
N LEU A 507 -9.77 -39.67 -11.69
CA LEU A 507 -9.66 -39.86 -13.14
C LEU A 507 -8.30 -39.30 -13.60
N GLN A 508 -7.45 -40.20 -14.07
CA GLN A 508 -6.17 -39.91 -14.71
C GLN A 508 -6.40 -40.00 -16.22
N MET A 509 -6.44 -38.87 -16.92
CA MET A 509 -6.37 -38.85 -18.39
C MET A 509 -4.89 -38.84 -18.79
N SER A 510 -4.44 -39.90 -19.45
CA SER A 510 -3.15 -39.91 -20.15
C SER A 510 -3.38 -39.38 -21.56
N GLU A 511 -2.78 -38.24 -21.89
CA GLU A 511 -2.55 -37.85 -23.28
C GLU A 511 -1.10 -38.15 -23.65
N ARG A 512 -0.96 -38.97 -24.70
CA ARG A 512 0.32 -39.25 -25.36
C ARG A 512 0.64 -38.07 -26.27
N PHE A 513 1.70 -37.33 -25.99
CA PHE A 513 2.28 -36.42 -26.97
C PHE A 513 3.24 -37.19 -27.88
N GLY A 514 2.95 -37.13 -29.18
CA GLY A 514 3.84 -37.57 -30.24
C GLY A 514 5.03 -36.63 -30.33
N ILE A 515 6.23 -37.21 -30.35
CA ILE A 515 7.49 -36.50 -30.54
C ILE A 515 7.57 -36.10 -32.03
N ALA A 516 7.49 -34.80 -32.30
CA ALA A 516 8.02 -34.23 -33.53
C ALA A 516 9.46 -33.77 -33.25
N ALA A 517 10.39 -34.23 -34.07
CA ALA A 517 11.82 -34.03 -33.90
C ALA A 517 12.27 -32.70 -34.53
N GLY A 518 12.98 -31.89 -33.73
CA GLY A 518 13.70 -30.68 -34.16
C GLY A 518 13.22 -29.42 -33.41
N GLY A 519 13.85 -29.09 -32.28
CA GLY A 519 13.61 -27.83 -31.58
C GLY A 519 14.28 -27.73 -30.21
N GLY A 520 14.37 -26.54 -29.61
CA GLY A 520 15.16 -26.19 -28.41
C GLY A 520 15.08 -27.17 -27.21
N ARG A 521 16.09 -27.16 -26.33
CA ARG A 521 16.13 -28.08 -25.17
C ARG A 521 15.02 -27.73 -24.17
N PRO A 522 14.12 -28.67 -23.81
CA PRO A 522 12.99 -28.37 -22.94
C PRO A 522 13.39 -28.13 -21.48
N CYS A 523 12.51 -27.49 -20.72
CA CYS A 523 12.65 -27.37 -19.26
C CYS A 523 12.86 -28.75 -18.60
N SER A 524 13.81 -28.86 -17.66
CA SER A 524 13.90 -29.99 -16.73
C SER A 524 13.12 -29.63 -15.45
N PRO A 525 11.84 -30.00 -15.33
CA PRO A 525 10.97 -29.44 -14.31
C PRO A 525 11.24 -29.99 -12.92
N ARG A 526 11.30 -29.11 -11.93
CA ARG A 526 11.27 -29.45 -10.49
C ARG A 526 10.14 -28.70 -9.80
N ASN A 527 9.37 -29.41 -8.99
CA ASN A 527 8.26 -28.83 -8.24
C ASN A 527 8.59 -28.84 -6.73
N PHE A 528 8.62 -27.66 -6.13
CA PHE A 528 8.89 -27.45 -4.70
C PHE A 528 7.61 -27.16 -3.89
N GLY A 529 6.42 -27.28 -4.50
CA GLY A 529 5.13 -27.11 -3.82
C GLY A 529 4.63 -25.67 -3.71
N HIS A 530 5.19 -24.73 -4.49
CA HIS A 530 4.92 -23.29 -4.38
C HIS A 530 4.09 -22.71 -5.54
N GLY A 531 3.31 -23.55 -6.23
CA GLY A 531 2.30 -23.10 -7.19
C GLY A 531 2.67 -23.22 -8.67
N SER A 532 3.95 -23.45 -9.01
CA SER A 532 4.42 -23.89 -10.34
C SER A 532 5.79 -24.57 -10.21
N LEU A 533 6.40 -24.91 -11.33
CA LEU A 533 7.72 -25.56 -11.44
C LEU A 533 8.85 -24.57 -11.71
N VAL A 534 10.07 -24.93 -11.32
CA VAL A 534 11.32 -24.33 -11.82
C VAL A 534 11.95 -25.24 -12.87
N CYS A 535 12.85 -24.69 -13.68
CA CYS A 535 13.67 -25.50 -14.57
C CYS A 535 15.09 -25.63 -14.00
N GLU A 536 15.51 -26.86 -13.76
CA GLU A 536 16.84 -27.19 -13.25
C GLU A 536 17.87 -27.21 -14.37
N CYS A 537 18.97 -26.51 -14.16
CA CYS A 537 20.11 -26.45 -15.05
C CYS A 537 21.40 -26.76 -14.29
N GLY A 538 22.40 -27.30 -14.98
CA GLY A 538 23.73 -27.57 -14.44
C GLY A 538 24.76 -27.64 -15.56
N ALA A 539 25.88 -28.34 -15.32
CA ALA A 539 26.99 -28.40 -16.25
C ALA A 539 26.63 -29.06 -17.60
N ASP A 540 25.85 -30.14 -17.55
CA ASP A 540 25.57 -30.99 -18.73
C ASP A 540 24.22 -30.70 -19.39
N TYR A 541 23.32 -29.99 -18.70
CA TYR A 541 21.97 -29.70 -19.20
C TYR A 541 21.49 -28.32 -18.77
N CYS A 542 20.89 -27.59 -19.69
CA CYS A 542 20.03 -26.45 -19.39
C CYS A 542 19.04 -26.27 -20.55
N ASP A 543 17.84 -25.79 -20.26
CA ASP A 543 16.84 -25.50 -21.28
C ASP A 543 17.23 -24.26 -22.09
N THR A 544 16.96 -24.30 -23.40
CA THR A 544 17.36 -23.28 -24.36
C THR A 544 16.22 -22.97 -25.30
N PHE A 545 16.11 -21.71 -25.71
CA PHE A 545 15.13 -21.25 -26.70
C PHE A 545 15.74 -21.26 -28.10
N GLU A 546 14.86 -21.33 -29.10
CA GLU A 546 15.25 -21.08 -30.48
C GLU A 546 15.40 -19.58 -30.73
N PRO A 547 16.24 -19.19 -31.72
CA PRO A 547 16.23 -17.83 -32.23
C PRO A 547 14.83 -17.44 -32.70
N VAL A 548 14.41 -16.20 -32.43
CA VAL A 548 13.12 -15.70 -32.92
C VAL A 548 13.23 -15.48 -34.42
N THR A 549 12.54 -16.29 -35.21
CA THR A 549 12.40 -16.13 -36.66
C THR A 549 11.02 -15.58 -37.00
N LEU A 550 10.94 -14.77 -38.04
CA LEU A 550 9.66 -14.29 -38.56
C LEU A 550 8.83 -15.49 -39.06
N PRO A 551 7.50 -15.48 -38.83
CA PRO A 551 6.59 -16.44 -39.47
C PRO A 551 6.59 -16.25 -41.00
N ASP A 552 6.14 -17.28 -41.74
CA ASP A 552 5.84 -17.10 -43.18
C ASP A 552 4.66 -16.12 -43.35
N PRO A 553 4.60 -15.33 -44.43
CA PRO A 553 3.49 -14.40 -44.69
C PRO A 553 2.12 -15.09 -44.58
N GLY A 554 1.19 -14.48 -43.84
CA GLY A 554 -0.13 -15.07 -43.57
C GLY A 554 -0.17 -16.07 -42.40
N SER A 555 0.92 -16.21 -41.64
CA SER A 555 0.97 -16.97 -40.38
C SER A 555 1.44 -16.12 -39.19
N PHE A 556 1.17 -16.60 -37.98
CA PHE A 556 1.64 -15.98 -36.73
C PHE A 556 2.34 -17.02 -35.86
N VAL A 557 3.29 -16.57 -35.04
CA VAL A 557 3.93 -17.40 -34.01
C VAL A 557 3.47 -16.95 -32.64
N LYS A 558 3.11 -17.90 -31.77
CA LYS A 558 2.75 -17.67 -30.38
C LYS A 558 3.70 -18.42 -29.45
N TYR A 559 4.25 -17.71 -28.49
CA TYR A 559 5.01 -18.26 -27.39
C TYR A 559 4.19 -18.20 -26.10
N GLU A 560 4.08 -19.30 -25.35
CA GLU A 560 3.29 -19.35 -24.11
C GLU A 560 4.11 -19.85 -22.92
N SER A 561 3.97 -19.15 -21.79
CA SER A 561 4.30 -19.70 -20.46
C SER A 561 3.05 -19.72 -19.59
N ASN A 562 2.84 -20.80 -18.86
CA ASN A 562 1.71 -20.91 -17.94
C ASN A 562 2.09 -21.57 -16.62
N LYS A 563 1.21 -21.42 -15.63
CA LYS A 563 1.37 -22.03 -14.31
C LYS A 563 1.44 -23.55 -14.34
N ALA A 564 0.78 -24.19 -15.31
CA ALA A 564 0.74 -25.65 -15.48
C ALA A 564 2.10 -26.25 -15.87
N GLY A 565 2.96 -25.49 -16.54
CA GLY A 565 4.34 -25.91 -16.80
C GLY A 565 4.92 -25.50 -18.14
N HIS A 566 4.17 -24.83 -19.02
CA HIS A 566 4.70 -24.34 -20.29
C HIS A 566 5.73 -23.23 -20.04
N ARG A 567 6.82 -23.22 -20.80
CA ARG A 567 7.96 -22.32 -20.62
C ARG A 567 8.42 -21.79 -21.96
N VAL A 568 7.82 -20.67 -22.39
CA VAL A 568 8.03 -20.03 -23.69
C VAL A 568 7.85 -21.06 -24.82
N GLU A 569 6.80 -21.87 -24.70
CA GLU A 569 6.49 -22.93 -25.65
C GLU A 569 5.96 -22.33 -26.94
N ARG A 570 6.58 -22.71 -28.06
CA ARG A 570 6.30 -22.16 -29.39
C ARG A 570 5.16 -22.92 -30.07
N SER A 571 4.25 -22.18 -30.68
CA SER A 571 3.16 -22.68 -31.53
C SER A 571 2.95 -21.74 -32.72
N GLU A 572 2.41 -22.25 -33.82
CA GLU A 572 2.12 -21.48 -35.04
C GLU A 572 0.63 -21.58 -35.38
N GLY A 573 0.10 -20.56 -36.06
CA GLY A 573 -1.25 -20.54 -36.59
C GLY A 573 -1.36 -19.70 -37.86
N LEU A 574 -2.48 -19.82 -38.55
CA LEU A 574 -2.78 -19.04 -39.77
C LEU A 574 -3.59 -17.79 -39.42
N LEU A 575 -3.31 -16.70 -40.13
CA LEU A 575 -4.10 -15.47 -40.07
C LEU A 575 -5.43 -15.65 -40.81
N LEU A 576 -6.47 -14.99 -40.31
CA LEU A 576 -7.80 -14.97 -40.92
C LEU A 576 -8.05 -13.60 -41.58
N ASP A 577 -8.65 -13.59 -42.77
CA ASP A 577 -8.94 -12.35 -43.51
C ASP A 577 -9.94 -11.44 -42.79
N ASN A 578 -10.83 -12.01 -41.97
CA ASN A 578 -11.86 -11.27 -41.24
C ASN A 578 -12.05 -11.84 -39.83
N PRO A 579 -12.37 -10.99 -38.84
CA PRO A 579 -12.78 -11.46 -37.53
C PRO A 579 -14.05 -12.31 -37.66
N PRO A 580 -14.14 -13.48 -36.99
CA PRO A 580 -15.35 -14.28 -36.98
C PRO A 580 -16.51 -13.49 -36.36
N GLU A 581 -17.76 -13.75 -36.77
CA GLU A 581 -18.98 -13.07 -36.28
C GLU A 581 -19.25 -13.23 -34.75
N ASN A 582 -18.34 -13.85 -33.99
CA ASN A 582 -18.46 -14.12 -32.57
C ASN A 582 -18.25 -12.87 -31.70
N GLU A 583 -18.94 -12.81 -30.55
CA GLU A 583 -18.81 -11.76 -29.52
C GLU A 583 -17.50 -11.80 -28.71
N ASN A 584 -16.43 -12.37 -29.25
CA ASN A 584 -15.15 -12.51 -28.52
C ASN A 584 -14.47 -11.13 -28.35
N LEU A 585 -13.67 -11.00 -27.29
CA LEU A 585 -12.83 -9.82 -27.07
C LEU A 585 -11.86 -9.65 -28.26
N VAL A 586 -11.77 -8.45 -28.83
CA VAL A 586 -10.83 -8.15 -29.92
C VAL A 586 -9.89 -7.03 -29.49
N LEU A 587 -8.59 -7.26 -29.67
CA LEU A 587 -7.51 -6.29 -29.49
C LEU A 587 -7.08 -5.78 -30.87
N LYS A 588 -7.35 -4.51 -31.17
CA LYS A 588 -7.10 -3.87 -32.46
C LYS A 588 -5.81 -3.07 -32.41
N LEU A 589 -4.83 -3.41 -33.24
CA LEU A 589 -3.58 -2.67 -33.36
C LEU A 589 -3.81 -1.36 -34.10
N LYS A 590 -3.04 -0.34 -33.73
CA LYS A 590 -3.00 0.98 -34.37
C LYS A 590 -1.55 1.39 -34.57
N THR A 591 -0.96 0.87 -35.63
CA THR A 591 0.45 1.03 -36.01
C THR A 591 0.82 2.50 -36.25
N SER A 592 -0.13 3.33 -36.70
CA SER A 592 0.05 4.79 -36.86
C SER A 592 0.19 5.57 -35.54
N GLN A 593 -0.25 5.03 -34.40
CA GLN A 593 -0.13 5.71 -33.10
C GLN A 593 1.05 5.16 -32.30
N LYS A 594 2.18 5.85 -32.42
CA LYS A 594 3.47 5.46 -31.85
C LYS A 594 3.75 6.18 -30.52
N TYR A 595 4.42 5.50 -29.59
CA TYR A 595 4.83 6.02 -28.28
C TYR A 595 6.35 5.90 -28.11
N GLN A 596 6.82 5.55 -26.90
CA GLN A 596 8.23 5.46 -26.58
C GLN A 596 8.91 4.27 -27.27
N LYS A 597 10.21 4.44 -27.55
CA LYS A 597 11.10 3.36 -27.97
C LYS A 597 11.64 2.62 -26.74
N ILE A 598 11.79 1.31 -26.88
CA ILE A 598 12.29 0.42 -25.86
C ILE A 598 13.83 0.47 -25.88
N LYS A 599 14.42 0.77 -24.73
CA LYS A 599 15.85 0.74 -24.48
C LYS A 599 16.34 -0.68 -24.18
N GLY A 600 15.58 -1.45 -23.40
CA GLY A 600 15.89 -2.85 -23.13
C GLY A 600 15.48 -3.36 -21.75
N PHE A 601 15.93 -4.58 -21.46
CA PHE A 601 15.62 -5.33 -20.25
C PHE A 601 16.89 -5.98 -19.70
N GLY A 602 16.96 -6.14 -18.38
CA GLY A 602 18.20 -6.59 -17.75
C GLY A 602 18.09 -6.96 -16.28
N GLY A 603 19.25 -7.07 -15.64
CA GLY A 603 19.39 -7.22 -14.19
C GLY A 603 20.70 -6.61 -13.66
N ALA A 604 20.89 -6.63 -12.34
CA ALA A 604 22.09 -6.13 -11.68
C ALA A 604 23.11 -7.23 -11.39
N LEU A 605 24.37 -6.96 -11.73
CA LEU A 605 25.53 -7.75 -11.33
C LEU A 605 26.11 -7.22 -10.02
N THR A 606 25.45 -7.58 -8.91
CA THR A 606 25.92 -7.30 -7.55
C THR A 606 27.08 -8.22 -7.16
N ASP A 607 27.77 -7.91 -6.05
CA ASP A 607 28.79 -8.80 -5.50
C ASP A 607 28.19 -10.17 -5.17
N SER A 608 26.97 -10.21 -4.62
CA SER A 608 26.26 -11.44 -4.33
C SER A 608 25.94 -12.26 -5.58
N ALA A 609 25.47 -11.61 -6.67
CA ALA A 609 25.26 -12.30 -7.94
C ALA A 609 26.57 -12.87 -8.49
N ALA A 610 27.65 -12.08 -8.45
CA ALA A 610 28.96 -12.51 -8.91
C ALA A 610 29.52 -13.69 -8.10
N ILE A 611 29.39 -13.67 -6.77
CA ILE A 611 29.79 -14.76 -5.87
C ILE A 611 29.02 -16.05 -6.21
N ASN A 612 27.70 -15.96 -6.38
CA ASN A 612 26.88 -17.14 -6.68
C ASN A 612 27.18 -17.74 -8.06
N ILE A 613 27.42 -16.90 -9.07
CA ILE A 613 27.87 -17.38 -10.39
C ILE A 613 29.22 -18.10 -10.22
N LEU A 614 30.20 -17.49 -9.56
CA LEU A 614 31.54 -18.08 -9.40
C LEU A 614 31.58 -19.35 -8.54
N ASN A 615 30.57 -19.58 -7.70
CA ASN A 615 30.43 -20.81 -6.92
C ASN A 615 30.02 -22.04 -7.78
N LEU A 616 29.56 -21.83 -9.01
CA LEU A 616 29.26 -22.90 -9.97
C LEU A 616 30.52 -23.35 -10.73
N SER A 617 30.50 -24.54 -11.32
CA SER A 617 31.57 -24.98 -12.24
C SER A 617 31.59 -24.13 -13.51
N PRO A 618 32.74 -24.01 -14.22
CA PRO A 618 32.84 -23.19 -15.44
C PRO A 618 31.81 -23.53 -16.52
N LYS A 619 31.38 -24.79 -16.61
CA LYS A 619 30.31 -25.20 -17.54
C LYS A 619 28.94 -24.68 -17.11
N SER A 620 28.61 -24.85 -15.83
CA SER A 620 27.37 -24.34 -15.24
C SER A 620 27.30 -22.81 -15.32
N GLN A 621 28.41 -22.10 -15.03
CA GLN A 621 28.55 -20.66 -15.23
C GLN A 621 28.22 -20.24 -16.67
N ARG A 622 28.82 -20.93 -17.65
CA ARG A 622 28.57 -20.64 -19.07
C ARG A 622 27.11 -20.87 -19.46
N ASN A 623 26.48 -21.95 -18.98
CA ASN A 623 25.06 -22.22 -19.23
C ASN A 623 24.15 -21.15 -18.59
N LEU A 624 24.49 -20.68 -17.39
CA LEU A 624 23.79 -19.59 -16.72
C LEU A 624 23.90 -18.27 -17.50
N LEU A 625 25.12 -17.86 -17.88
CA LEU A 625 25.32 -16.64 -18.66
C LEU A 625 24.65 -16.71 -20.03
N LYS A 626 24.70 -17.88 -20.69
CA LYS A 626 23.95 -18.11 -21.93
C LYS A 626 22.45 -17.95 -21.75
N SER A 627 21.90 -18.42 -20.63
CA SER A 627 20.47 -18.30 -20.33
C SER A 627 20.02 -16.83 -20.34
N TYR A 628 20.81 -15.93 -19.76
CA TYR A 628 20.48 -14.50 -19.74
C TYR A 628 20.81 -13.78 -21.04
N PHE A 629 22.01 -13.95 -21.57
CA PHE A 629 22.57 -13.01 -22.55
C PHE A 629 22.62 -13.53 -23.98
N SER A 630 22.63 -14.85 -24.19
CA SER A 630 22.80 -15.41 -25.54
C SER A 630 21.49 -15.50 -26.32
N ALA A 631 21.58 -15.70 -27.64
CA ALA A 631 20.43 -15.96 -28.52
C ALA A 631 19.67 -17.26 -28.18
N GLU A 632 20.35 -18.24 -27.57
CA GLU A 632 19.74 -19.47 -27.03
C GLU A 632 19.02 -19.22 -25.68
N GLY A 633 19.12 -18.00 -25.15
CA GLY A 633 18.53 -17.54 -23.90
C GLY A 633 17.53 -16.40 -24.13
N ILE A 634 17.45 -15.47 -23.18
CA ILE A 634 16.47 -14.37 -23.16
C ILE A 634 17.02 -13.02 -23.60
N GLU A 635 18.27 -12.98 -24.06
CA GLU A 635 18.89 -11.81 -24.72
C GLU A 635 18.83 -10.49 -23.92
N TYR A 636 19.12 -10.54 -22.61
CA TYR A 636 19.28 -9.32 -21.80
C TYR A 636 20.29 -8.34 -22.44
N THR A 637 19.93 -7.07 -22.48
CA THR A 637 20.74 -5.98 -23.04
C THR A 637 21.16 -4.95 -22.01
N LEU A 638 20.47 -4.86 -20.86
CA LEU A 638 20.83 -3.97 -19.77
C LEU A 638 21.57 -4.73 -18.67
N VAL A 639 22.63 -4.14 -18.12
CA VAL A 639 23.27 -4.65 -16.90
C VAL A 639 23.59 -3.50 -15.95
N ARG A 640 22.99 -3.53 -14.76
CA ARG A 640 23.29 -2.58 -13.69
C ARG A 640 24.52 -3.03 -12.92
N VAL A 641 25.46 -2.12 -12.69
CA VAL A 641 26.71 -2.40 -11.95
C VAL A 641 26.80 -1.49 -10.73
N PRO A 642 26.80 -2.06 -9.51
CA PRO A 642 27.07 -1.27 -8.32
C PRO A 642 28.45 -0.64 -8.32
N MET A 643 28.53 0.64 -7.99
CA MET A 643 29.81 1.31 -7.71
C MET A 643 30.20 1.03 -6.25
N ALA A 644 31.10 0.07 -6.07
CA ALA A 644 31.53 -0.52 -4.80
C ALA A 644 30.42 -1.33 -4.10
N SER A 645 30.44 -1.37 -2.76
CA SER A 645 29.55 -2.23 -1.98
C SER A 645 28.10 -1.72 -1.88
N CYS A 646 27.16 -2.66 -1.83
CA CYS A 646 25.77 -2.44 -1.46
C CYS A 646 25.34 -3.43 -0.35
N ASP A 647 24.04 -3.51 -0.05
CA ASP A 647 23.52 -4.52 0.87
C ASP A 647 23.80 -5.95 0.37
N PHE A 648 23.67 -6.18 -0.95
CA PHE A 648 24.10 -7.39 -1.66
C PHE A 648 25.62 -7.44 -1.92
N SER A 649 26.36 -7.18 -0.85
CA SER A 649 27.79 -7.45 -0.68
C SER A 649 28.01 -8.24 0.60
N VAL A 650 29.17 -8.87 0.75
CA VAL A 650 29.56 -9.60 1.98
C VAL A 650 30.32 -8.74 2.99
N ARG A 651 30.76 -7.54 2.58
CA ARG A 651 31.45 -6.56 3.43
C ARG A 651 31.21 -5.13 2.92
N LEU A 652 31.48 -4.17 3.79
CA LEU A 652 31.44 -2.74 3.50
C LEU A 652 32.76 -2.26 2.90
N TYR A 653 32.72 -1.56 1.76
CA TYR A 653 33.87 -0.90 1.14
C TYR A 653 33.45 0.18 0.14
N THR A 654 34.34 1.16 -0.07
CA THR A 654 34.34 2.04 -1.25
C THR A 654 35.66 1.92 -2.01
N TYR A 655 35.81 2.63 -3.13
CA TYR A 655 37.07 2.65 -3.88
C TYR A 655 38.09 3.64 -3.31
N ALA A 656 37.72 4.50 -2.35
CA ALA A 656 38.58 5.58 -1.85
C ALA A 656 38.45 5.77 -0.33
N ASP A 657 38.63 4.68 0.43
CA ASP A 657 38.44 4.68 1.90
C ASP A 657 39.58 5.37 2.69
N VAL A 658 40.68 5.76 2.05
CA VAL A 658 41.75 6.55 2.69
C VAL A 658 41.23 7.94 3.05
N GLU A 659 41.31 8.30 4.33
CA GLU A 659 40.74 9.52 4.86
C GLU A 659 41.32 10.78 4.20
N ASN A 660 40.44 11.75 3.87
CA ASN A 660 40.80 13.05 3.29
C ASN A 660 41.56 12.97 1.95
N ASP A 661 41.42 11.89 1.19
CA ASP A 661 42.00 11.76 -0.15
C ASP A 661 41.19 12.52 -1.21
N PHE A 662 41.21 13.86 -1.13
CA PHE A 662 40.48 14.73 -2.06
C PHE A 662 40.97 14.65 -3.51
N ASP A 663 42.22 14.21 -3.71
CA ASP A 663 42.84 14.02 -5.03
C ASP A 663 42.55 12.62 -5.62
N LEU A 664 41.91 11.73 -4.84
CA LEU A 664 41.63 10.33 -5.20
C LEU A 664 42.89 9.56 -5.63
N LYS A 665 44.03 9.78 -4.95
CA LYS A 665 45.31 9.12 -5.27
C LYS A 665 45.32 7.63 -4.92
N ASN A 666 44.52 7.25 -3.94
CA ASN A 666 44.36 5.88 -3.47
C ASN A 666 43.05 5.26 -3.98
N PHE A 667 42.43 5.86 -5.01
CA PHE A 667 41.29 5.23 -5.66
C PHE A 667 41.72 3.92 -6.30
N SER A 668 41.08 2.82 -5.93
CA SER A 668 41.33 1.51 -6.53
C SER A 668 40.08 0.65 -6.52
N LEU A 669 39.82 -0.02 -7.65
CA LEU A 669 38.86 -1.13 -7.70
C LEU A 669 39.32 -2.26 -6.78
N THR A 670 38.38 -2.96 -6.18
CA THR A 670 38.68 -4.06 -5.25
C THR A 670 38.63 -5.42 -5.95
N ASP A 671 38.95 -6.49 -5.21
CA ASP A 671 38.88 -7.85 -5.73
C ASP A 671 37.47 -8.21 -6.21
N GLU A 672 36.42 -7.64 -5.60
CA GLU A 672 35.04 -7.82 -6.02
C GLU A 672 34.80 -7.37 -7.48
N ASP A 673 35.43 -6.27 -7.90
CA ASP A 673 35.37 -5.83 -9.30
C ASP A 673 36.31 -6.66 -10.19
N ILE A 674 37.59 -6.70 -9.84
CA ILE A 674 38.66 -7.19 -10.72
C ILE A 674 38.59 -8.71 -10.92
N LYS A 675 38.25 -9.46 -9.87
CA LYS A 675 38.22 -10.92 -9.90
C LYS A 675 36.82 -11.49 -10.12
N MET A 676 35.76 -10.70 -9.91
CA MET A 676 34.38 -11.19 -10.05
C MET A 676 33.57 -10.44 -11.10
N LYS A 677 33.17 -9.19 -10.86
CA LYS A 677 32.22 -8.48 -11.73
C LYS A 677 32.77 -8.29 -13.16
N ILE A 678 34.00 -7.79 -13.30
CA ILE A 678 34.62 -7.50 -14.60
C ILE A 678 34.76 -8.76 -15.46
N PRO A 679 35.35 -9.88 -14.98
CA PRO A 679 35.42 -11.12 -15.76
C PRO A 679 34.05 -11.68 -16.15
N ILE A 680 33.03 -11.55 -15.31
CA ILE A 680 31.67 -11.99 -15.62
C ILE A 680 31.04 -11.11 -16.70
N LEU A 681 31.21 -9.78 -16.63
CA LEU A 681 30.73 -8.85 -17.67
C LEU A 681 31.36 -9.13 -19.03
N GLN A 682 32.67 -9.39 -19.08
CA GLN A 682 33.36 -9.77 -20.31
C GLN A 682 32.83 -11.09 -20.89
N GLN A 683 32.53 -12.08 -20.04
CA GLN A 683 31.91 -13.33 -20.46
C GLN A 683 30.47 -13.13 -20.95
N ALA A 684 29.69 -12.28 -20.29
CA ALA A 684 28.34 -11.92 -20.72
C ALA A 684 28.36 -11.24 -22.09
N GLN A 685 29.25 -10.26 -22.30
CA GLN A 685 29.44 -9.61 -23.60
C GLN A 685 29.87 -10.61 -24.69
N ALA A 686 30.71 -11.60 -24.36
CA ALA A 686 31.19 -12.59 -25.33
C ALA A 686 30.11 -13.58 -25.80
N VAL A 687 29.04 -13.79 -25.03
CA VAL A 687 27.92 -14.67 -25.44
C VAL A 687 26.72 -13.89 -25.96
N ALA A 688 26.68 -12.57 -25.76
CA ALA A 688 25.58 -11.74 -26.20
C ALA A 688 25.63 -11.50 -27.71
N PRO A 689 24.50 -11.65 -28.44
CA PRO A 689 24.45 -11.33 -29.86
C PRO A 689 24.45 -9.82 -30.12
N ARG A 690 24.08 -9.02 -29.11
CA ARG A 690 23.97 -7.56 -29.16
C ARG A 690 24.88 -6.92 -28.11
N PRO A 691 25.38 -5.69 -28.33
CA PRO A 691 26.13 -4.96 -27.31
C PRO A 691 25.32 -4.77 -26.02
N LEU A 692 25.94 -5.03 -24.87
CA LEU A 692 25.32 -4.78 -23.58
C LEU A 692 25.45 -3.30 -23.20
N SER A 693 24.34 -2.67 -22.84
CA SER A 693 24.30 -1.34 -22.24
C SER A 693 24.49 -1.44 -20.73
N LEU A 694 25.73 -1.20 -20.27
CA LEU A 694 26.06 -1.16 -18.85
C LEU A 694 25.64 0.19 -18.27
N TYR A 695 25.04 0.20 -17.07
CA TYR A 695 24.87 1.44 -16.31
C TYR A 695 25.26 1.26 -14.85
N ALA A 696 25.79 2.32 -14.23
CA ALA A 696 26.33 2.24 -12.88
C ALA A 696 25.60 3.15 -11.89
N SER A 697 25.51 2.68 -10.65
CA SER A 697 24.82 3.37 -9.57
C SER A 697 25.63 3.26 -8.27
N PRO A 698 25.92 4.35 -7.56
CA PRO A 698 26.56 4.30 -6.25
C PRO A 698 25.53 4.29 -5.12
N TRP A 699 25.78 3.50 -4.07
CA TRP A 699 24.96 3.49 -2.86
C TRP A 699 25.48 4.48 -1.82
N THR A 700 26.81 4.61 -1.69
CA THR A 700 27.41 5.47 -0.68
C THR A 700 28.74 6.04 -1.14
N SER A 701 29.09 7.22 -0.63
CA SER A 701 30.42 7.80 -0.78
C SER A 701 31.37 7.34 0.34
N PRO A 702 32.69 7.52 0.20
CA PRO A 702 33.63 7.25 1.29
C PRO A 702 33.21 7.96 2.59
N VAL A 703 33.33 7.25 3.73
CA VAL A 703 32.79 7.71 5.02
C VAL A 703 33.31 9.08 5.45
N TRP A 704 34.55 9.42 5.08
CA TRP A 704 35.17 10.69 5.41
C TRP A 704 34.54 11.89 4.69
N MET A 705 33.80 11.66 3.59
CA MET A 705 33.00 12.66 2.88
C MET A 705 31.61 12.87 3.47
N LYS A 706 31.15 12.01 4.38
CA LYS A 706 29.75 11.98 4.85
C LYS A 706 29.55 12.70 6.18
N THR A 707 28.43 13.39 6.33
CA THR A 707 28.09 14.17 7.55
C THR A 707 28.00 13.31 8.81
N ASN A 708 27.59 12.05 8.68
CA ASN A 708 27.47 11.10 9.78
C ASN A 708 28.73 10.24 10.00
N GLY A 709 29.72 10.30 9.11
CA GLY A 709 30.93 9.49 9.20
C GLY A 709 30.70 7.97 9.08
N ALA A 710 29.59 7.53 8.49
CA ALA A 710 29.23 6.11 8.38
C ALA A 710 28.63 5.78 7.01
N MET A 711 28.78 4.53 6.55
CA MET A 711 28.18 4.08 5.27
C MET A 711 26.64 3.93 5.37
N THR A 712 26.12 3.63 6.57
CA THR A 712 24.69 3.43 6.85
C THR A 712 24.09 4.57 7.69
N GLY A 713 22.77 4.55 7.86
CA GLY A 713 22.04 5.57 8.62
C GLY A 713 21.98 6.93 7.93
N ARG A 714 21.25 7.88 8.55
CA ARG A 714 21.05 9.21 7.96
C ARG A 714 22.37 9.95 7.79
N GLY A 715 22.67 10.36 6.55
CA GLY A 715 23.91 11.04 6.22
C GLY A 715 23.98 11.48 4.76
N THR A 716 24.39 12.73 4.55
CA THR A 716 24.59 13.38 3.25
C THR A 716 26.08 13.67 3.02
N LEU A 717 26.46 14.19 1.85
CA LEU A 717 27.81 14.75 1.66
C LEU A 717 28.03 15.95 2.59
N LYS A 718 29.25 16.07 3.13
CA LYS A 718 29.69 17.25 3.87
C LYS A 718 29.72 18.48 2.97
N GLY A 719 29.47 19.63 3.58
CA GLY A 719 29.58 20.91 2.90
C GLY A 719 28.41 21.20 1.97
N GLN A 720 28.67 21.77 0.80
CA GLN A 720 27.64 22.23 -0.15
C GLN A 720 28.09 22.01 -1.60
N PRO A 721 27.16 21.84 -2.56
CA PRO A 721 27.49 21.74 -3.99
C PRO A 721 28.42 22.85 -4.48
N GLY A 722 29.38 22.50 -5.34
CA GLY A 722 30.47 23.35 -5.80
C GLY A 722 31.72 23.33 -4.92
N ASP A 723 31.67 22.74 -3.73
CA ASP A 723 32.80 22.64 -2.81
C ASP A 723 33.73 21.45 -3.11
N ARG A 724 34.77 21.29 -2.28
CA ARG A 724 35.74 20.21 -2.47
C ARG A 724 35.17 18.80 -2.24
N TYR A 725 34.19 18.62 -1.36
CA TYR A 725 33.62 17.30 -1.09
C TYR A 725 32.77 16.84 -2.27
N HIS A 726 31.94 17.74 -2.82
CA HIS A 726 31.07 17.44 -3.96
C HIS A 726 31.87 17.29 -5.24
N LYS A 727 32.90 18.13 -5.47
CA LYS A 727 33.83 17.96 -6.60
C LYS A 727 34.60 16.65 -6.53
N THR A 728 35.09 16.26 -5.35
CA THR A 728 35.75 14.97 -5.20
C THR A 728 34.77 13.82 -5.44
N TRP A 729 33.52 13.93 -4.97
CA TRP A 729 32.51 12.91 -5.26
C TRP A 729 32.19 12.82 -6.76
N ALA A 730 32.05 13.94 -7.48
CA ALA A 730 31.92 13.93 -8.94
C ALA A 730 33.14 13.28 -9.64
N ASN A 731 34.36 13.61 -9.21
CA ASN A 731 35.58 12.99 -9.73
C ASN A 731 35.67 11.48 -9.42
N TYR A 732 35.04 11.01 -8.35
CA TYR A 732 34.95 9.58 -8.03
C TYR A 732 34.19 8.81 -9.11
N PHE A 733 33.12 9.39 -9.69
CA PHE A 733 32.44 8.80 -10.86
C PHE A 733 33.37 8.72 -12.06
N ILE A 734 34.11 9.80 -12.35
CA ILE A 734 35.06 9.82 -13.48
C ILE A 734 36.15 8.76 -13.28
N ARG A 735 36.71 8.65 -12.07
CA ARG A 735 37.70 7.62 -11.74
C ARG A 735 37.15 6.20 -11.88
N PHE A 736 35.91 5.96 -11.47
CA PHE A 736 35.26 4.67 -11.69
C PHE A 736 35.18 4.32 -13.18
N LEU A 737 34.74 5.26 -14.02
CA LEU A 737 34.66 5.07 -15.46
C LEU A 737 36.06 4.86 -16.09
N ASP A 738 37.07 5.60 -15.65
CA ASP A 738 38.47 5.44 -16.08
C ASP A 738 38.98 4.02 -15.76
N GLU A 739 38.75 3.52 -14.55
CA GLU A 739 39.25 2.22 -14.12
C GLU A 739 38.54 1.06 -14.83
N TYR A 740 37.22 1.13 -15.06
CA TYR A 740 36.51 0.10 -15.82
C TYR A 740 36.86 0.12 -17.31
N ALA A 741 37.14 1.29 -17.88
CA ALA A 741 37.56 1.41 -19.28
C ALA A 741 38.89 0.68 -19.57
N LYS A 742 39.79 0.54 -18.58
CA LYS A 742 41.03 -0.26 -18.71
C LYS A 742 40.77 -1.74 -19.01
N TYR A 743 39.57 -2.23 -18.72
CA TYR A 743 39.14 -3.61 -18.98
C TYR A 743 38.22 -3.71 -20.21
N ASN A 744 38.19 -2.68 -21.07
CA ASN A 744 37.32 -2.55 -22.25
C ASN A 744 35.82 -2.61 -21.92
N LEU A 745 35.43 -2.17 -20.72
CA LEU A 745 34.04 -2.03 -20.34
C LEU A 745 33.64 -0.55 -20.37
N THR A 746 32.65 -0.23 -21.20
CA THR A 746 32.11 1.12 -21.34
C THR A 746 30.68 1.17 -20.79
N PHE A 747 30.32 2.30 -20.20
CA PHE A 747 28.98 2.52 -19.65
C PHE A 747 28.14 3.38 -20.60
N TRP A 748 26.89 2.98 -20.77
CA TRP A 748 25.84 3.75 -21.45
C TRP A 748 25.32 4.87 -20.55
N ALA A 749 25.11 4.58 -19.26
CA ALA A 749 24.54 5.54 -18.31
C ALA A 749 25.14 5.44 -16.90
N ILE A 750 24.93 6.48 -16.11
CA ILE A 750 25.09 6.45 -14.64
C ILE A 750 23.88 7.06 -13.95
N THR A 751 23.59 6.61 -12.73
CA THR A 751 22.59 7.25 -11.87
C THR A 751 23.27 8.20 -10.88
N ALA A 752 22.61 9.31 -10.53
CA ALA A 752 23.16 10.30 -9.61
C ALA A 752 23.39 9.77 -8.18
N GLY A 753 22.76 8.64 -7.84
CA GLY A 753 22.87 7.94 -6.56
C GLY A 753 21.69 6.99 -6.39
N ASN A 754 21.93 5.79 -5.88
CA ASN A 754 20.88 4.81 -5.58
C ASN A 754 20.08 5.26 -4.35
N GLU A 755 18.75 5.27 -4.46
CA GLU A 755 17.80 5.59 -3.39
C GLU A 755 18.21 6.79 -2.53
N PRO A 756 18.38 8.00 -3.10
CA PRO A 756 18.78 9.20 -2.38
C PRO A 756 17.91 9.52 -1.16
N THR A 757 16.64 9.09 -1.11
CA THR A 757 15.80 9.27 0.08
C THR A 757 16.16 8.39 1.26
N ALA A 758 16.79 7.23 1.00
CA ALA A 758 17.22 6.32 2.04
C ALA A 758 18.19 6.98 3.02
N GLY A 759 19.06 7.86 2.52
CA GLY A 759 20.04 8.57 3.33
C GLY A 759 19.44 9.67 4.22
N ASP A 760 18.13 9.93 4.14
CA ASP A 760 17.41 10.78 5.10
C ASP A 760 16.76 9.99 6.25
N ILE A 761 16.78 8.66 6.18
CA ILE A 761 16.22 7.78 7.22
C ILE A 761 17.25 7.54 8.31
N ILE A 762 16.91 7.90 9.56
CA ILE A 762 17.82 7.92 10.72
C ILE A 762 18.58 6.59 10.88
N PHE A 763 17.87 5.46 10.86
CA PHE A 763 18.42 4.12 11.07
C PHE A 763 18.34 3.27 9.80
N TYR A 764 18.63 3.86 8.63
CA TYR A 764 18.67 3.08 7.40
C TYR A 764 19.74 1.97 7.51
N PRO A 765 19.38 0.69 7.26
CA PRO A 765 20.18 -0.45 7.74
C PRO A 765 21.42 -0.78 6.89
N PHE A 766 21.55 -0.22 5.68
CA PHE A 766 22.65 -0.51 4.77
C PHE A 766 23.17 0.75 4.05
N GLN A 767 24.10 0.58 3.11
CA GLN A 767 24.80 1.67 2.43
C GLN A 767 23.80 2.64 1.78
N CYS A 768 23.91 3.93 2.12
CA CYS A 768 23.08 4.99 1.52
C CYS A 768 23.85 6.31 1.47
N LEU A 769 23.39 7.25 0.64
CA LEU A 769 23.87 8.64 0.62
C LEU A 769 22.69 9.57 0.36
N GLY A 770 22.37 10.39 1.35
CA GLY A 770 21.18 11.22 1.33
C GLY A 770 21.30 12.41 0.38
N PHE A 771 20.29 12.61 -0.45
CA PHE A 771 20.08 13.85 -1.19
C PHE A 771 18.61 14.25 -1.14
N SER A 772 18.35 15.51 -0.82
CA SER A 772 17.07 16.14 -1.20
C SER A 772 17.04 16.37 -2.71
N PRO A 773 15.88 16.57 -3.34
CA PRO A 773 15.83 16.86 -4.77
C PRO A 773 16.58 18.16 -5.13
N GLU A 774 16.59 19.17 -4.25
CA GLU A 774 17.37 20.39 -4.44
C GLU A 774 18.88 20.13 -4.34
N HIS A 775 19.30 19.27 -3.39
CA HIS A 775 20.70 18.89 -3.26
C HIS A 775 21.16 18.08 -4.48
N GLN A 776 20.36 17.13 -4.97
CA GLN A 776 20.66 16.39 -6.19
C GLN A 776 20.74 17.33 -7.41
N ARG A 777 19.81 18.28 -7.55
CA ARG A 777 19.84 19.32 -8.60
C ARG A 777 21.14 20.11 -8.56
N ASP A 778 21.50 20.64 -7.41
CA ASP A 778 22.66 21.52 -7.26
C ASP A 778 23.98 20.76 -7.43
N PHE A 779 24.06 19.51 -6.93
CA PHE A 779 25.20 18.63 -7.17
C PHE A 779 25.39 18.33 -8.67
N ILE A 780 24.30 18.08 -9.41
CA ILE A 780 24.37 17.89 -10.86
C ILE A 780 24.80 19.17 -11.56
N ALA A 781 24.20 20.31 -11.21
CA ALA A 781 24.46 21.59 -11.87
C ALA A 781 25.90 22.10 -11.66
N GLU A 782 26.43 21.98 -10.45
CA GLU A 782 27.69 22.62 -10.05
C GLU A 782 28.89 21.64 -10.06
N ASP A 783 28.67 20.33 -9.98
CA ASP A 783 29.75 19.34 -9.83
C ASP A 783 29.70 18.19 -10.85
N LEU A 784 28.69 17.29 -10.77
CA LEU A 784 28.68 16.05 -11.55
C LEU A 784 28.52 16.30 -13.05
N GLY A 785 27.58 17.15 -13.46
CA GLY A 785 27.36 17.52 -14.86
C GLY A 785 28.60 18.15 -15.50
N PRO A 786 29.19 19.21 -14.91
CA PRO A 786 30.45 19.78 -15.40
C PRO A 786 31.62 18.80 -15.42
N ALA A 787 31.74 17.90 -14.43
CA ALA A 787 32.80 16.89 -14.41
C ALA A 787 32.68 15.91 -15.59
N LEU A 788 31.47 15.43 -15.87
CA LEU A 788 31.18 14.56 -17.01
C LEU A 788 31.48 15.27 -18.34
N ALA A 789 30.97 16.50 -18.51
CA ALA A 789 31.12 17.28 -19.74
C ALA A 789 32.60 17.62 -20.06
N ASN A 790 33.43 17.80 -19.03
CA ASN A 790 34.87 18.08 -19.18
C ASN A 790 35.74 16.82 -19.28
N SER A 791 35.14 15.64 -19.11
CA SER A 791 35.83 14.35 -19.23
C SER A 791 35.69 13.75 -20.64
N SER A 792 36.33 12.61 -20.87
CA SER A 792 36.14 11.78 -22.06
C SER A 792 34.72 11.17 -22.14
N TYR A 793 33.95 11.22 -21.07
CA TYR A 793 32.62 10.61 -20.92
C TYR A 793 31.45 11.56 -21.15
N LYS A 794 31.65 12.70 -21.83
CA LYS A 794 30.60 13.69 -22.12
C LYS A 794 29.35 13.16 -22.84
N GLY A 795 29.43 11.95 -23.43
CA GLY A 795 28.32 11.28 -24.11
C GLY A 795 27.64 10.19 -23.28
N ILE A 796 28.00 10.02 -22.00
CA ILE A 796 27.30 9.10 -21.09
C ILE A 796 25.99 9.73 -20.64
N GLU A 797 24.94 8.92 -20.52
CA GLU A 797 23.64 9.38 -20.08
C GLU A 797 23.60 9.53 -18.54
N LEU A 798 23.02 10.61 -18.04
CA LEU A 798 22.82 10.82 -16.61
C LEU A 798 21.35 10.65 -16.22
N ILE A 799 21.12 9.74 -15.28
CA ILE A 799 19.80 9.38 -14.76
C ILE A 799 19.62 9.94 -13.34
N ILE A 800 18.55 10.71 -13.12
CA ILE A 800 18.20 11.27 -11.81
C ILE A 800 17.19 10.38 -11.06
N LEU A 801 16.89 10.73 -9.81
CA LEU A 801 16.05 9.97 -8.88
C LEU A 801 16.67 8.62 -8.49
N ASP A 802 16.54 7.58 -9.33
CA ASP A 802 16.97 6.19 -9.03
C ASP A 802 16.42 5.71 -7.68
N ASP A 803 15.12 5.95 -7.48
CA ASP A 803 14.39 5.75 -6.23
C ASP A 803 12.91 5.43 -6.53
N GLN A 804 12.11 5.23 -5.50
CA GLN A 804 10.70 4.89 -5.58
C GLN A 804 9.91 5.91 -6.40
N ARG A 805 9.06 5.43 -7.33
CA ARG A 805 8.24 6.32 -8.18
C ARG A 805 7.28 7.23 -7.43
N VAL A 806 7.02 6.99 -6.14
CA VAL A 806 6.16 7.84 -5.28
C VAL A 806 6.72 9.25 -5.12
N MET A 807 8.02 9.42 -5.37
CA MET A 807 8.71 10.70 -5.35
C MET A 807 8.41 11.57 -6.58
N LEU A 808 7.76 10.99 -7.59
CA LEU A 808 7.33 11.67 -8.81
C LEU A 808 5.89 12.22 -8.67
N PRO A 809 5.59 13.35 -9.32
CA PRO A 809 6.45 14.15 -10.19
C PRO A 809 7.38 15.15 -9.46
N TYR A 810 7.29 15.26 -8.13
CA TYR A 810 7.96 16.33 -7.37
C TYR A 810 9.47 16.40 -7.60
N TRP A 811 10.17 15.27 -7.55
CA TRP A 811 11.62 15.24 -7.75
C TRP A 811 12.03 15.73 -9.14
N ALA A 812 11.33 15.25 -10.17
CA ALA A 812 11.53 15.67 -11.55
C ALA A 812 11.28 17.17 -11.70
N GLU A 813 10.23 17.71 -11.06
CA GLU A 813 9.96 19.15 -11.09
C GLU A 813 11.08 19.99 -10.49
N VAL A 814 11.61 19.60 -9.33
CA VAL A 814 12.67 20.37 -8.66
C VAL A 814 13.95 20.38 -9.49
N VAL A 815 14.32 19.22 -10.05
CA VAL A 815 15.59 19.07 -10.78
C VAL A 815 15.48 19.61 -12.22
N LEU A 816 14.45 19.21 -12.97
CA LEU A 816 14.32 19.51 -14.41
C LEU A 816 13.77 20.91 -14.72
N LYS A 817 13.30 21.67 -13.73
CA LYS A 817 12.95 23.09 -13.92
C LYS A 817 14.17 24.01 -13.83
N ASP A 818 15.32 23.51 -13.36
CA ASP A 818 16.56 24.30 -13.33
C ASP A 818 17.39 24.06 -14.58
N PRO A 819 17.54 25.06 -15.47
CA PRO A 819 18.24 24.90 -16.73
C PRO A 819 19.73 24.55 -16.56
N LYS A 820 20.36 24.89 -15.42
CA LYS A 820 21.77 24.53 -15.17
C LYS A 820 21.97 23.04 -14.97
N ALA A 821 21.06 22.40 -14.23
CA ALA A 821 21.10 20.94 -14.00
C ALA A 821 20.59 20.20 -15.24
N THR A 822 19.49 20.68 -15.81
CA THR A 822 18.71 20.03 -16.86
C THR A 822 19.51 19.72 -18.13
N GLN A 823 20.47 20.58 -18.51
CA GLN A 823 21.31 20.36 -19.69
C GLN A 823 22.20 19.11 -19.62
N TYR A 824 22.39 18.54 -18.43
CA TYR A 824 23.20 17.34 -18.21
C TYR A 824 22.37 16.08 -18.01
N ILE A 825 21.04 16.18 -17.93
CA ILE A 825 20.17 15.07 -17.54
C ILE A 825 19.47 14.51 -18.77
N ASN A 826 19.39 13.19 -18.84
CA ASN A 826 18.76 12.52 -19.96
C ASN A 826 17.50 11.74 -19.56
N GLY A 827 17.49 11.16 -18.35
CA GLY A 827 16.40 10.29 -17.92
C GLY A 827 16.16 10.27 -16.41
N ILE A 828 15.12 9.57 -16.02
CA ILE A 828 14.64 9.44 -14.64
C ILE A 828 14.52 7.95 -14.31
N GLY A 829 15.27 7.51 -13.29
CA GLY A 829 15.28 6.13 -12.80
C GLY A 829 14.21 5.91 -11.74
N ILE A 830 13.46 4.80 -11.83
CA ILE A 830 12.39 4.46 -10.89
C ILE A 830 12.50 3.04 -10.33
N HIS A 831 12.20 2.89 -9.04
CA HIS A 831 12.12 1.62 -8.31
C HIS A 831 10.66 1.24 -8.01
N TRP A 832 10.43 -0.06 -7.74
CA TRP A 832 9.09 -0.70 -7.68
C TRP A 832 8.48 -0.87 -6.27
N TYR A 833 9.28 -0.79 -5.21
CA TYR A 833 8.92 -1.34 -3.88
C TYR A 833 7.83 -0.57 -3.12
N LEU A 834 7.47 0.64 -3.56
CA LEU A 834 6.40 1.45 -2.96
C LEU A 834 5.22 1.70 -3.92
N ASP A 835 5.11 0.92 -4.99
CA ASP A 835 4.12 1.13 -6.04
C ASP A 835 2.68 1.14 -5.55
N PHE A 836 2.36 0.42 -4.48
CA PHE A 836 1.02 0.37 -3.89
C PHE A 836 0.60 1.68 -3.20
N LEU A 837 1.52 2.62 -2.96
CA LEU A 837 1.24 3.89 -2.26
C LEU A 837 0.68 4.97 -3.18
N ALA A 838 0.91 4.90 -4.49
CA ALA A 838 0.50 5.94 -5.43
C ALA A 838 -0.04 5.36 -6.75
N PRO A 839 -1.20 5.83 -7.25
CA PRO A 839 -1.67 5.50 -8.59
C PRO A 839 -0.64 5.88 -9.65
N ILE A 840 -0.52 5.07 -10.70
CA ILE A 840 0.45 5.31 -11.78
C ILE A 840 0.23 6.61 -12.54
N ASP A 841 -1.04 6.99 -12.73
CA ASP A 841 -1.40 8.23 -13.41
C ASP A 841 -0.87 9.49 -12.69
N LEU A 842 -0.69 9.41 -11.37
CA LEU A 842 -0.20 10.51 -10.53
C LEU A 842 1.32 10.49 -10.34
N THR A 843 2.03 9.52 -10.93
CA THR A 843 3.49 9.39 -10.85
C THR A 843 4.12 9.42 -12.23
N LEU A 844 4.09 8.30 -12.97
CA LEU A 844 4.80 8.16 -14.25
C LEU A 844 4.13 8.97 -15.36
N SER A 845 2.82 8.82 -15.52
CA SER A 845 2.08 9.47 -16.61
C SER A 845 2.19 10.98 -16.50
N ILE A 846 1.89 11.57 -15.32
CA ILE A 846 2.02 13.02 -15.12
C ILE A 846 3.46 13.51 -15.32
N THR A 847 4.48 12.75 -14.90
CA THR A 847 5.89 13.12 -15.10
C THR A 847 6.24 13.17 -16.58
N HIS A 848 5.86 12.17 -17.36
CA HIS A 848 6.07 12.17 -18.81
C HIS A 848 5.36 13.36 -19.48
N HIS A 849 4.12 13.67 -19.10
CA HIS A 849 3.41 14.83 -19.68
C HIS A 849 4.07 16.18 -19.33
N LEU A 850 4.68 16.29 -18.15
CA LEU A 850 5.40 17.50 -17.74
C LEU A 850 6.78 17.61 -18.40
N PHE A 851 7.45 16.48 -18.60
CA PHE A 851 8.84 16.38 -19.06
C PHE A 851 9.01 15.32 -20.17
N PRO A 852 8.35 15.46 -21.33
CA PRO A 852 8.27 14.39 -22.34
C PRO A 852 9.60 14.08 -23.02
N ASN A 853 10.56 15.01 -22.98
CA ASN A 853 11.88 14.85 -23.60
C ASN A 853 12.86 14.04 -22.73
N TYR A 854 12.49 13.67 -21.50
CA TYR A 854 13.32 12.88 -20.60
C TYR A 854 12.70 11.49 -20.46
N TYR A 855 13.48 10.45 -20.76
CA TYR A 855 12.96 9.09 -20.70
C TYR A 855 12.78 8.62 -19.26
N LEU A 856 11.75 7.80 -19.04
CA LEU A 856 11.56 7.07 -17.80
C LEU A 856 12.14 5.66 -17.98
N ILE A 857 12.87 5.16 -17.00
CA ILE A 857 13.41 3.79 -17.01
C ILE A 857 13.31 3.17 -15.62
N SER A 858 12.82 1.94 -15.53
CA SER A 858 12.85 1.20 -14.26
C SER A 858 14.23 0.58 -14.06
N THR A 859 14.94 1.10 -13.06
CA THR A 859 16.36 0.80 -12.81
C THR A 859 16.55 -0.32 -11.80
N GLU A 860 15.52 -0.69 -11.05
CA GLU A 860 15.55 -1.78 -10.07
C GLU A 860 14.13 -2.28 -9.71
N ALA A 861 14.00 -3.60 -9.60
CA ALA A 861 12.85 -4.26 -8.98
C ALA A 861 13.21 -5.67 -8.46
N SER A 862 12.63 -6.08 -7.32
CA SER A 862 12.74 -7.45 -6.80
C SER A 862 11.50 -7.87 -6.03
N THR A 863 11.23 -9.17 -5.93
CA THR A 863 10.20 -9.71 -5.02
C THR A 863 10.84 -10.31 -3.76
N GLY A 864 10.09 -10.46 -2.66
CA GLY A 864 10.65 -10.94 -1.39
C GLY A 864 11.34 -9.86 -0.54
N SER A 865 11.32 -8.60 -1.01
CA SER A 865 11.87 -7.42 -0.31
C SER A 865 11.08 -7.05 0.95
N TYR A 866 9.76 -7.27 0.94
CA TYR A 866 8.94 -7.02 2.11
C TYR A 866 9.25 -8.01 3.25
N PHE A 867 9.35 -7.51 4.49
CA PHE A 867 9.72 -8.33 5.66
C PHE A 867 8.76 -9.50 5.96
N TRP A 868 7.54 -9.48 5.40
CA TRP A 868 6.52 -10.51 5.56
C TRP A 868 6.49 -11.54 4.43
N GLU A 869 7.17 -11.29 3.30
CA GLU A 869 7.27 -12.25 2.21
C GLU A 869 8.38 -13.28 2.51
N PRO A 870 8.19 -14.57 2.16
CA PRO A 870 9.31 -15.50 2.12
C PRO A 870 10.40 -14.95 1.20
N ARG A 871 11.68 -15.19 1.49
CA ARG A 871 12.78 -14.57 0.72
C ARG A 871 12.85 -15.17 -0.68
N VAL A 872 13.17 -16.46 -0.76
CA VAL A 872 13.13 -17.25 -2.01
C VAL A 872 11.90 -18.17 -2.02
N VAL A 873 11.20 -18.24 -3.17
CA VAL A 873 10.08 -19.16 -3.38
C VAL A 873 10.30 -19.90 -4.70
N LEU A 874 10.87 -21.10 -4.62
CA LEU A 874 11.16 -21.92 -5.81
C LEU A 874 9.85 -22.34 -6.52
N GLY A 875 9.63 -21.83 -7.73
CA GLY A 875 8.44 -22.13 -8.54
C GLY A 875 7.25 -21.20 -8.29
N GLY A 876 7.45 -20.05 -7.61
CA GLY A 876 6.39 -19.10 -7.32
C GLY A 876 5.82 -18.39 -8.56
N TRP A 877 4.73 -18.89 -9.14
CA TRP A 877 4.08 -18.28 -10.32
C TRP A 877 3.60 -16.84 -10.07
N ASP A 878 3.08 -16.55 -8.87
CA ASP A 878 2.64 -15.20 -8.50
C ASP A 878 3.77 -14.16 -8.63
N ARG A 879 5.03 -14.54 -8.35
CA ARG A 879 6.19 -13.65 -8.49
C ARG A 879 6.49 -13.34 -9.95
N GLY A 880 6.42 -14.35 -10.82
CA GLY A 880 6.50 -14.14 -12.26
C GLY A 880 5.37 -13.23 -12.76
N SER A 881 4.13 -13.49 -12.34
CA SER A 881 2.97 -12.68 -12.67
C SER A 881 3.11 -11.21 -12.23
N LYS A 882 3.70 -10.96 -11.04
CA LYS A 882 4.03 -9.61 -10.54
C LYS A 882 5.04 -8.89 -11.44
N TYR A 883 6.07 -9.58 -11.94
CA TYR A 883 7.04 -9.00 -12.88
C TYR A 883 6.39 -8.58 -14.19
N SER A 884 5.69 -9.50 -14.86
CA SER A 884 5.03 -9.16 -16.13
C SER A 884 3.94 -8.09 -15.97
N HIS A 885 3.20 -8.11 -14.86
CA HIS A 885 2.23 -7.06 -14.53
C HIS A 885 2.93 -5.70 -14.40
N SER A 886 4.04 -5.65 -13.65
CA SER A 886 4.83 -4.44 -13.47
C SER A 886 5.39 -3.93 -14.80
N ILE A 887 5.96 -4.81 -15.63
CA ILE A 887 6.53 -4.44 -16.92
C ILE A 887 5.45 -3.89 -17.85
N LEU A 888 4.33 -4.59 -18.04
CA LEU A 888 3.21 -4.08 -18.87
C LEU A 888 2.67 -2.75 -18.34
N THR A 889 2.56 -2.61 -17.02
CA THR A 889 2.12 -1.38 -16.38
C THR A 889 3.10 -0.23 -16.65
N ASN A 890 4.41 -0.47 -16.58
CA ASN A 890 5.45 0.51 -16.87
C ASN A 890 5.48 0.89 -18.37
N LEU A 891 5.47 -0.10 -19.27
CA LEU A 891 5.48 0.12 -20.73
C LEU A 891 4.22 0.84 -21.22
N ASN A 892 3.06 0.58 -20.63
CA ASN A 892 1.83 1.32 -20.94
C ASN A 892 1.84 2.77 -20.39
N ASN A 893 2.84 3.15 -19.60
CA ASN A 893 2.99 4.48 -18.99
C ASN A 893 4.37 5.09 -19.29
N TYR A 894 4.80 4.98 -20.55
CA TYR A 894 5.96 5.69 -21.14
C TYR A 894 7.34 5.26 -20.65
N VAL A 895 7.45 4.21 -19.86
CA VAL A 895 8.75 3.66 -19.43
C VAL A 895 9.40 2.93 -20.59
N THR A 896 10.71 3.16 -20.75
CA THR A 896 11.51 2.71 -21.90
C THR A 896 12.27 1.42 -21.65
N GLY A 897 12.44 1.00 -20.40
CA GLY A 897 13.15 -0.23 -20.05
C GLY A 897 12.90 -0.65 -18.61
N TRP A 898 13.26 -1.89 -18.29
CA TRP A 898 13.00 -2.48 -16.98
C TRP A 898 14.13 -3.41 -16.54
N THR A 899 14.67 -3.18 -15.36
CA THR A 899 15.84 -3.89 -14.84
C THR A 899 15.51 -4.60 -13.53
N ASP A 900 15.67 -5.92 -13.52
CA ASP A 900 15.61 -6.77 -12.34
C ASP A 900 16.74 -6.42 -11.35
N TRP A 901 16.60 -6.85 -10.11
CA TRP A 901 17.63 -6.66 -9.09
C TRP A 901 18.80 -7.63 -9.25
N ASN A 902 18.99 -8.57 -8.32
CA ASN A 902 20.10 -9.50 -8.41
C ASN A 902 19.87 -10.51 -9.55
N LEU A 903 20.76 -10.56 -10.55
CA LEU A 903 20.74 -11.57 -11.61
C LEU A 903 20.65 -12.99 -11.05
N VAL A 904 21.34 -13.25 -9.94
CA VAL A 904 21.40 -14.58 -9.31
C VAL A 904 21.51 -14.43 -7.79
N LEU A 905 20.80 -15.28 -7.04
CA LEU A 905 20.98 -15.43 -5.59
C LEU A 905 21.09 -16.91 -5.20
N ASP A 906 21.45 -17.19 -3.95
CA ASP A 906 21.42 -18.55 -3.39
C ASP A 906 20.03 -18.94 -2.86
N LEU A 907 19.91 -20.15 -2.31
CA LEU A 907 18.68 -20.68 -1.72
C LEU A 907 18.14 -19.84 -0.52
N GLU A 908 18.96 -19.01 0.12
CA GLU A 908 18.54 -18.11 1.19
C GLU A 908 18.08 -16.74 0.68
N GLY A 909 18.43 -16.40 -0.57
CA GLY A 909 18.20 -15.08 -1.16
C GLY A 909 19.37 -14.11 -0.91
N GLY A 910 20.58 -14.64 -0.75
CA GLY A 910 21.79 -13.90 -0.46
C GLY A 910 22.99 -14.29 -1.35
N PRO A 911 24.23 -14.02 -0.90
CA PRO A 911 24.57 -13.43 0.39
C PRO A 911 24.12 -11.96 0.51
N ASN A 912 23.97 -11.44 1.72
CA ASN A 912 23.69 -10.02 1.98
C ASN A 912 24.17 -9.68 3.39
N TRP A 913 25.10 -8.74 3.55
CA TRP A 913 25.74 -8.47 4.85
C TRP A 913 24.74 -7.91 5.89
N SER A 914 23.71 -7.22 5.41
CA SER A 914 22.64 -6.64 6.24
C SER A 914 21.48 -7.61 6.50
N LYS A 915 21.53 -8.82 5.92
CA LYS A 915 20.47 -9.84 5.95
C LYS A 915 19.15 -9.38 5.29
N ASN A 916 19.24 -8.44 4.35
CA ASN A 916 18.13 -7.97 3.53
C ASN A 916 17.88 -8.88 2.32
N TYR A 917 17.61 -10.16 2.57
CA TYR A 917 17.44 -11.16 1.50
C TYR A 917 16.18 -10.92 0.65
N VAL A 918 16.23 -11.31 -0.62
CA VAL A 918 15.13 -11.21 -1.61
C VAL A 918 15.12 -12.43 -2.53
N ASP A 919 14.16 -12.53 -3.45
CA ASP A 919 14.18 -13.55 -4.52
C ASP A 919 14.95 -13.04 -5.75
N SER A 920 15.30 -13.96 -6.64
CA SER A 920 15.94 -13.67 -7.93
C SER A 920 15.35 -14.59 -9.02
N PRO A 921 15.32 -14.18 -10.30
CA PRO A 921 14.88 -15.06 -11.38
C PRO A 921 15.70 -16.34 -11.53
N VAL A 922 16.94 -16.37 -11.03
CA VAL A 922 17.77 -17.58 -10.98
C VAL A 922 18.32 -17.81 -9.57
N ILE A 923 18.14 -19.03 -9.07
CA ILE A 923 18.60 -19.44 -7.74
C ILE A 923 19.67 -20.52 -7.86
N VAL A 924 20.84 -20.32 -7.26
CA VAL A 924 21.98 -21.26 -7.28
C VAL A 924 21.96 -22.18 -6.07
N ASP A 925 22.16 -23.47 -6.32
CA ASP A 925 22.43 -24.50 -5.32
C ASP A 925 23.87 -25.01 -5.55
N LYS A 926 24.83 -24.31 -4.92
CA LYS A 926 26.26 -24.56 -5.10
C LYS A 926 26.69 -25.98 -4.72
N GLU A 927 26.01 -26.59 -3.74
CA GLU A 927 26.36 -27.92 -3.23
C GLU A 927 26.10 -29.01 -4.27
N LYS A 928 25.23 -28.72 -5.24
CA LYS A 928 24.87 -29.64 -6.33
C LYS A 928 25.42 -29.20 -7.69
N ASP A 929 26.11 -28.06 -7.77
CA ASP A 929 26.53 -27.44 -9.04
C ASP A 929 25.35 -27.25 -10.03
N ILE A 930 24.20 -26.82 -9.51
CA ILE A 930 22.99 -26.55 -10.30
C ILE A 930 22.41 -25.17 -9.98
N PHE A 931 21.56 -24.69 -10.89
CA PHE A 931 20.74 -23.51 -10.68
C PHE A 931 19.31 -23.74 -11.18
N TYR A 932 18.37 -23.04 -10.56
CA TYR A 932 16.95 -23.11 -10.86
C TYR A 932 16.50 -21.81 -11.53
N LYS A 933 16.00 -21.93 -12.77
CA LYS A 933 15.32 -20.82 -13.46
C LYS A 933 13.87 -20.74 -12.95
N GLN A 934 13.56 -19.65 -12.26
CA GLN A 934 12.27 -19.38 -11.63
C GLN A 934 11.22 -18.96 -12.68
N PRO A 935 9.91 -19.01 -12.39
CA PRO A 935 8.89 -18.41 -13.25
C PRO A 935 9.20 -16.96 -13.64
N MET A 936 9.78 -16.16 -12.74
CA MET A 936 10.22 -14.78 -13.02
C MET A 936 11.14 -14.68 -14.24
N PHE A 937 12.04 -15.65 -14.45
CA PHE A 937 12.94 -15.69 -15.60
C PHE A 937 12.16 -15.79 -16.92
N TYR A 938 11.15 -16.65 -16.97
CA TYR A 938 10.33 -16.85 -18.17
C TYR A 938 9.36 -15.70 -18.41
N HIS A 939 8.80 -15.11 -17.34
CA HIS A 939 8.03 -13.87 -17.47
C HIS A 939 8.89 -12.72 -18.02
N MET A 940 10.17 -12.61 -17.62
CA MET A 940 11.11 -11.67 -18.24
C MET A 940 11.42 -12.01 -19.70
N ALA A 941 11.49 -13.29 -20.06
CA ALA A 941 11.73 -13.76 -21.43
C ALA A 941 10.71 -13.20 -22.44
N HIS A 942 9.43 -13.16 -22.04
CA HIS A 942 8.34 -12.64 -22.88
C HIS A 942 8.48 -11.16 -23.29
N PHE A 943 9.38 -10.42 -22.64
CA PHE A 943 9.71 -9.04 -23.01
C PHE A 943 11.13 -8.96 -23.58
N SER A 944 12.13 -9.41 -22.80
CA SER A 944 13.55 -9.28 -23.18
C SER A 944 13.92 -9.94 -24.51
N LYS A 945 13.38 -11.13 -24.79
CA LYS A 945 13.70 -11.87 -26.03
C LYS A 945 12.98 -11.30 -27.26
N PHE A 946 11.76 -10.79 -27.08
CA PHE A 946 10.86 -10.41 -28.17
C PHE A 946 10.82 -8.91 -28.45
N LEU A 947 11.28 -8.08 -27.52
CA LEU A 947 11.28 -6.61 -27.61
C LEU A 947 12.72 -6.09 -27.62
N PRO A 948 13.46 -6.27 -28.72
CA PRO A 948 14.81 -5.76 -28.85
C PRO A 948 14.92 -4.23 -28.69
N GLU A 949 16.13 -3.74 -28.40
CA GLU A 949 16.39 -2.29 -28.40
C GLU A 949 15.95 -1.66 -29.72
N GLY A 950 15.24 -0.54 -29.64
CA GLY A 950 14.68 0.19 -30.77
C GLY A 950 13.23 -0.15 -31.09
N THR A 951 12.68 -1.25 -30.55
CA THR A 951 11.25 -1.57 -30.64
C THR A 951 10.40 -0.40 -30.15
N GLN A 952 9.30 -0.09 -30.83
CA GLN A 952 8.45 1.05 -30.51
C GLN A 952 7.08 0.57 -30.02
N ARG A 953 6.63 1.08 -28.86
CA ARG A 953 5.27 0.77 -28.37
C ARG A 953 4.23 1.47 -29.23
N ILE A 954 3.19 0.74 -29.64
CA ILE A 954 2.06 1.27 -30.42
C ILE A 954 0.75 1.20 -29.63
N GLU A 955 -0.27 1.91 -30.12
CA GLU A 955 -1.60 1.88 -29.50
C GLU A 955 -2.31 0.55 -29.80
N ILE A 956 -3.03 0.04 -28.80
CA ILE A 956 -3.85 -1.16 -28.93
C ILE A 956 -5.21 -0.94 -28.26
N GLN A 957 -6.29 -1.13 -29.03
CA GLN A 957 -7.65 -0.83 -28.59
C GLN A 957 -8.45 -2.10 -28.35
N LYS A 958 -9.19 -2.16 -27.25
CA LYS A 958 -10.09 -3.28 -26.94
C LYS A 958 -11.53 -3.02 -27.40
N SER A 959 -12.18 -4.01 -27.99
CA SER A 959 -13.59 -3.94 -28.41
C SER A 959 -14.61 -3.96 -27.26
N GLY A 960 -14.21 -4.42 -26.07
CA GLY A 960 -15.10 -4.59 -24.91
C GLY A 960 -14.38 -4.58 -23.56
N SER A 961 -15.07 -5.01 -22.50
CA SER A 961 -14.45 -5.20 -21.18
C SER A 961 -13.44 -6.34 -21.23
N CYS A 962 -12.22 -6.06 -20.76
CA CYS A 962 -11.09 -7.00 -20.83
C CYS A 962 -10.42 -7.08 -19.46
N SER A 963 -10.20 -8.30 -18.96
CA SER A 963 -9.41 -8.59 -17.76
C SER A 963 -7.96 -8.97 -18.07
N LEU A 964 -7.60 -9.06 -19.35
CA LEU A 964 -6.22 -9.27 -19.79
C LEU A 964 -5.46 -7.96 -19.69
N GLU A 965 -4.17 -8.08 -19.40
CA GLU A 965 -3.22 -6.98 -19.47
C GLU A 965 -2.35 -7.17 -20.71
N PHE A 966 -2.15 -6.13 -21.50
CA PHE A 966 -1.50 -6.27 -22.80
C PHE A 966 -0.85 -4.97 -23.27
N SER A 967 0.11 -5.14 -24.19
CA SER A 967 0.77 -4.06 -24.93
C SER A 967 1.17 -4.59 -26.32
N ALA A 968 1.13 -3.72 -27.32
CA ALA A 968 1.60 -4.01 -28.68
C ALA A 968 2.81 -3.16 -29.03
N PHE A 969 3.66 -3.71 -29.88
CA PHE A 969 4.94 -3.13 -30.24
C PHE A 969 5.26 -3.38 -31.71
N LEU A 970 5.90 -2.41 -32.34
CA LEU A 970 6.50 -2.53 -33.66
C LEU A 970 8.01 -2.74 -33.50
N ARG A 971 8.54 -3.86 -33.98
CA ARG A 971 9.96 -4.19 -33.87
C ARG A 971 10.76 -3.53 -35.00
N PRO A 972 12.08 -3.33 -34.82
CA PRO A 972 12.93 -2.74 -35.86
C PRO A 972 13.05 -3.57 -37.15
N ASP A 973 12.66 -4.85 -37.10
CA ASP A 973 12.63 -5.76 -38.26
C ASP A 973 11.29 -5.72 -39.02
N GLY A 974 10.41 -4.78 -38.69
CA GLY A 974 9.10 -4.62 -39.33
C GLY A 974 7.99 -5.48 -38.73
N SER A 975 8.28 -6.39 -37.80
CA SER A 975 7.24 -7.27 -37.23
C SER A 975 6.48 -6.64 -36.06
N ALA A 976 5.20 -7.00 -35.93
CA ALA A 976 4.38 -6.63 -34.78
C ALA A 976 4.48 -7.71 -33.68
N ALA A 977 4.68 -7.26 -32.44
CA ALA A 977 4.73 -8.11 -31.25
C ALA A 977 3.65 -7.69 -30.25
N VAL A 978 2.85 -8.65 -29.78
CA VAL A 978 1.80 -8.41 -28.77
C VAL A 978 2.05 -9.30 -27.56
N VAL A 979 2.26 -8.68 -26.40
CA VAL A 979 2.39 -9.39 -25.12
C VAL A 979 1.06 -9.33 -24.37
N VAL A 980 0.56 -10.48 -23.94
CA VAL A 980 -0.71 -10.62 -23.23
C VAL A 980 -0.51 -11.44 -21.95
N LEU A 981 -0.95 -10.90 -20.82
CA LEU A 981 -0.91 -11.52 -19.51
C LEU A 981 -2.34 -11.81 -19.01
N ASN A 982 -2.60 -13.07 -18.67
CA ASN A 982 -3.80 -13.53 -17.98
C ASN A 982 -3.47 -13.93 -16.54
N ARG A 983 -3.85 -13.09 -15.58
CA ARG A 983 -3.70 -13.37 -14.13
C ARG A 983 -4.92 -14.05 -13.52
N SER A 984 -5.89 -14.42 -14.33
CA SER A 984 -7.12 -15.08 -13.88
C SER A 984 -6.97 -16.59 -13.99
N PRO A 985 -7.65 -17.37 -13.12
CA PRO A 985 -7.60 -18.83 -13.17
C PRO A 985 -8.53 -19.41 -14.25
N LYS A 986 -8.90 -18.63 -15.28
CA LYS A 986 -9.81 -19.04 -16.35
C LYS A 986 -9.21 -18.74 -17.71
N ASP A 987 -9.49 -19.60 -18.66
CA ASP A 987 -9.15 -19.37 -20.06
C ASP A 987 -10.02 -18.26 -20.64
N ILE A 988 -9.40 -17.35 -21.39
CA ILE A 988 -10.06 -16.20 -22.01
C ILE A 988 -9.79 -16.23 -23.52
N PRO A 989 -10.79 -16.61 -24.34
CA PRO A 989 -10.71 -16.47 -25.80
C PRO A 989 -10.68 -14.99 -26.20
N PHE A 990 -9.80 -14.65 -27.14
CA PHE A 990 -9.71 -13.30 -27.69
C PHE A 990 -9.10 -13.32 -29.10
N GLY A 991 -9.31 -12.22 -29.83
CA GLY A 991 -8.70 -11.97 -31.12
C GLY A 991 -7.71 -10.82 -31.09
N ILE A 992 -6.70 -10.88 -31.95
CA ILE A 992 -5.84 -9.75 -32.30
C ILE A 992 -6.19 -9.37 -33.74
N SER A 993 -6.43 -8.10 -34.00
CA SER A 993 -6.77 -7.58 -35.32
C SER A 993 -5.72 -6.55 -35.70
N ASP A 994 -4.96 -6.88 -36.74
CA ASP A 994 -4.05 -5.96 -37.41
C ASP A 994 -4.69 -5.51 -38.73
N PRO A 995 -4.95 -4.21 -38.93
CA PRO A 995 -5.51 -3.70 -40.19
C PRO A 995 -4.67 -4.01 -41.44
N GLY A 996 -3.35 -4.13 -41.32
CA GLY A 996 -2.43 -4.36 -42.44
C GLY A 996 -2.22 -5.84 -42.78
N VAL A 997 -2.49 -6.75 -41.84
CA VAL A 997 -2.11 -8.17 -41.98
C VAL A 997 -3.30 -9.13 -41.88
N GLY A 998 -4.21 -8.93 -40.91
CA GLY A 998 -5.36 -9.81 -40.72
C GLY A 998 -5.79 -10.00 -39.27
N TYR A 999 -6.34 -11.18 -38.97
CA TYR A 999 -6.91 -11.50 -37.65
C TYR A 999 -6.34 -12.80 -37.08
N VAL A 1000 -5.83 -12.73 -35.84
CA VAL A 1000 -5.37 -13.87 -35.05
C VAL A 1000 -6.45 -14.26 -34.04
N GLU A 1001 -6.95 -15.50 -34.11
CA GLU A 1001 -7.80 -16.07 -33.06
C GLU A 1001 -6.95 -16.89 -32.07
N THR A 1002 -7.04 -16.57 -30.78
CA THR A 1002 -6.25 -17.27 -29.74
C THR A 1002 -6.97 -17.32 -28.40
N ILE A 1003 -6.39 -18.04 -27.44
CA ILE A 1003 -6.89 -18.22 -26.09
C ILE A 1003 -5.75 -17.88 -25.13
N ALA A 1004 -5.99 -16.94 -24.21
CA ALA A 1004 -5.11 -16.73 -23.07
C ALA A 1004 -5.47 -17.76 -22.00
N THR A 1005 -4.68 -18.82 -21.86
CA THR A 1005 -4.93 -19.88 -20.88
C THR A 1005 -4.89 -19.35 -19.44
N ALA A 1006 -5.49 -20.05 -18.50
CA ALA A 1006 -5.51 -19.67 -17.08
C ALA A 1006 -4.09 -19.48 -16.52
N ASP A 1007 -3.87 -18.39 -15.78
CA ASP A 1007 -2.58 -18.06 -15.18
C ASP A 1007 -1.43 -18.17 -16.22
N SER A 1008 -1.51 -17.42 -17.32
CA SER A 1008 -0.56 -17.49 -18.45
C SER A 1008 -0.04 -16.12 -18.88
N ILE A 1009 1.10 -16.15 -19.57
CA ILE A 1009 1.63 -15.04 -20.36
C ILE A 1009 1.97 -15.58 -21.74
N GLN A 1010 1.66 -14.79 -22.77
CA GLN A 1010 1.97 -15.13 -24.15
C GLN A 1010 2.51 -13.92 -24.91
N THR A 1011 3.37 -14.19 -25.87
CA THR A 1011 3.86 -13.22 -26.84
C THR A 1011 3.53 -13.75 -28.23
N THR A 1012 2.84 -12.94 -29.02
CA THR A 1012 2.53 -13.25 -30.42
C THR A 1012 3.36 -12.35 -31.32
N ASP A 1013 4.04 -12.92 -32.31
CA ASP A 1013 4.75 -12.21 -33.37
C ASP A 1013 4.06 -12.48 -34.72
N GLU A 1014 3.83 -11.42 -35.50
CA GLU A 1014 3.31 -11.47 -36.88
C GLU A 1014 4.13 -10.56 -37.82
N GLU A 1015 4.27 -10.96 -39.09
CA GLU A 1015 4.98 -10.18 -40.12
C GLU A 1015 4.06 -9.06 -40.63
N GLU A 1016 4.56 -7.83 -40.68
CA GLU A 1016 3.85 -6.68 -41.27
C GLU A 1016 4.32 -6.48 -42.72
N GLU A 1017 3.39 -6.31 -43.67
CA GLU A 1017 3.76 -5.89 -45.03
C GLU A 1017 4.12 -4.39 -45.00
N GLU A 1018 5.32 -4.03 -45.47
CA GLU A 1018 5.70 -2.63 -45.66
C GLU A 1018 4.79 -1.99 -46.71
N GLU A 1019 3.89 -1.08 -46.31
CA GLU A 1019 3.31 -0.10 -47.23
C GLU A 1019 4.45 0.85 -47.66
N GLU A 1020 4.81 0.80 -48.95
CA GLU A 1020 5.65 1.83 -49.58
C GLU A 1020 4.96 3.20 -49.41
N GLU A 1021 5.43 4.00 -48.45
CA GLU A 1021 5.04 5.42 -48.34
C GLU A 1021 5.54 6.16 -49.58
N GLU A 1022 4.63 6.52 -50.49
CA GLU A 1022 4.85 7.56 -51.48
C GLU A 1022 5.09 8.90 -50.75
N GLU A 1023 6.35 9.17 -50.42
CA GLU A 1023 6.87 10.53 -50.24
C GLU A 1023 6.70 11.28 -51.57
N GLU A 1024 5.56 11.95 -51.80
CA GLU A 1024 5.35 13.06 -52.77
C GLU A 1024 3.83 13.34 -52.90
N GLU A 1025 3.18 13.98 -51.91
CA GLU A 1025 1.96 14.80 -52.17
C GLU A 1025 1.51 15.70 -50.99
N GLU A 1026 2.00 15.51 -49.75
CA GLU A 1026 1.62 16.41 -48.63
C GLU A 1026 2.65 17.51 -48.29
N GLU A 1027 3.89 17.45 -48.82
CA GLU A 1027 4.84 18.57 -48.74
C GLU A 1027 4.39 19.79 -49.60
N GLU A 1028 3.45 19.62 -50.55
CA GLU A 1028 2.85 20.73 -51.31
C GLU A 1028 1.74 21.47 -50.52
N GLU A 1029 1.09 20.84 -49.54
CA GLU A 1029 0.11 21.52 -48.68
C GLU A 1029 0.78 22.31 -47.53
N GLU A 1030 1.98 21.88 -47.09
CA GLU A 1030 2.79 22.64 -46.11
C GLU A 1030 3.44 23.90 -46.72
N GLU A 1031 3.70 23.95 -48.03
CA GLU A 1031 4.16 25.17 -48.72
C GLU A 1031 3.03 26.20 -48.95
N GLU A 1032 1.77 25.78 -49.16
CA GLU A 1032 0.63 26.71 -49.32
C GLU A 1032 0.18 27.35 -47.99
N GLU A 1033 0.33 26.67 -46.84
CA GLU A 1033 0.02 27.27 -45.53
C GLU A 1033 1.13 28.23 -45.03
N GLU A 1034 2.40 28.01 -45.40
CA GLU A 1034 3.48 28.97 -45.13
C GLU A 1034 3.31 30.29 -45.92
N GLU A 1035 2.76 30.24 -47.15
CA GLU A 1035 2.38 31.44 -47.93
C GLU A 1035 1.23 32.24 -47.27
N GLU A 1036 0.24 31.57 -46.66
CA GLU A 1036 -0.81 32.25 -45.88
C GLU A 1036 -0.25 32.92 -44.60
N GLU A 1037 0.81 32.36 -44.02
CA GLU A 1037 1.49 32.94 -42.85
C GLU A 1037 2.35 34.18 -43.21
N GLU A 1038 2.91 34.23 -44.43
CA GLU A 1038 3.52 35.43 -45.01
C GLU A 1038 2.50 36.54 -45.31
N GLY A 1039 1.31 36.20 -45.80
CA GLY A 1039 0.18 37.14 -45.90
C GLY A 1039 -0.26 37.73 -44.55
N ARG A 1040 -0.05 36.97 -43.47
CA ARG A 1040 -0.24 37.41 -42.07
C ARG A 1040 0.88 38.35 -41.59
N LYS A 1041 2.09 38.27 -42.15
CA LYS A 1041 3.20 39.23 -41.91
C LYS A 1041 2.95 40.56 -42.63
N GLU A 1042 2.33 40.57 -43.82
CA GLU A 1042 1.90 41.80 -44.52
C GLU A 1042 0.78 42.56 -43.79
N ARG A 1043 -0.24 41.86 -43.29
CA ARG A 1043 -1.32 42.47 -42.47
C ARG A 1043 -0.80 43.04 -41.14
N LYS A 1044 0.35 42.55 -40.64
CA LYS A 1044 1.09 43.08 -39.49
C LYS A 1044 1.96 44.32 -39.81
N LYS A 1045 2.26 44.65 -41.07
CA LYS A 1045 2.95 45.90 -41.51
C LYS A 1045 1.97 47.05 -41.81
N GLU A 1046 0.70 46.78 -42.07
CA GLU A 1046 -0.36 47.80 -42.19
C GLU A 1046 -1.05 48.15 -40.87
N ARG A 1047 -0.94 47.25 -39.88
CA ARG A 1047 -0.67 47.67 -38.51
C ARG A 1047 0.23 48.89 -38.62
N LYS A 1048 -0.23 49.97 -38.03
CA LYS A 1048 0.64 51.06 -37.65
C LYS A 1048 1.09 51.99 -38.78
N LYS A 1049 0.77 51.74 -40.06
CA LYS A 1049 0.38 52.86 -40.96
C LYS A 1049 -0.70 53.72 -40.28
N GLU A 1050 -1.60 53.11 -39.50
CA GLU A 1050 -2.57 53.79 -38.62
C GLU A 1050 -1.99 54.33 -37.28
N ARG A 1051 -0.76 53.96 -36.88
CA ARG A 1051 -0.09 54.44 -35.65
C ARG A 1051 1.07 55.41 -35.91
N LYS A 1052 1.36 55.79 -37.16
CA LYS A 1052 2.32 56.85 -37.52
C LYS A 1052 1.65 58.17 -37.96
N LYS A 1053 0.35 58.30 -37.69
CA LYS A 1053 -0.47 59.51 -37.88
C LYS A 1053 -1.20 59.89 -36.57
N GLU A 1054 -0.72 59.53 -35.38
CA GLU A 1054 0.40 60.22 -34.70
C GLU A 1054 1.31 61.04 -35.62
N ARG A 1055 0.73 62.07 -36.21
CA ARG A 1055 1.46 63.26 -36.63
C ARG A 1055 0.77 64.43 -35.97
N SER A 1056 1.48 64.99 -35.00
CA SER A 1056 1.57 66.42 -34.83
C SER A 1056 0.30 67.14 -34.38
N SER A 1057 0.05 67.13 -33.07
CA SER A 1057 -0.46 68.33 -32.39
C SER A 1057 0.31 68.58 -31.10
N TYR A 1058 1.54 69.09 -31.27
CA TYR A 1058 2.16 70.08 -30.38
C TYR A 1058 2.47 71.32 -31.24
N ILE A 1059 1.95 72.48 -30.79
CA ILE A 1059 2.32 73.89 -31.13
C ILE A 1059 1.80 74.47 -32.48
N ASN A 1060 0.68 75.24 -32.45
CA ASN A 1060 0.65 76.71 -32.57
C ASN A 1060 -0.78 77.31 -32.73
N ILE A 1061 -1.11 78.28 -31.87
CA ILE A 1061 -1.82 79.57 -32.05
C ILE A 1061 -3.31 79.63 -32.54
N ASN A 1062 -4.10 80.33 -31.69
CA ASN A 1062 -5.30 81.16 -31.85
C ASN A 1062 -6.72 80.61 -32.17
N SER A 1063 -7.56 80.77 -31.13
CA SER A 1063 -8.86 81.48 -31.09
C SER A 1063 -10.19 80.73 -31.30
N ARG A 1064 -10.98 80.77 -30.19
CA ARG A 1064 -12.44 80.98 -30.04
C ARG A 1064 -13.41 79.92 -30.60
N SER A 1065 -14.04 79.14 -29.69
CA SER A 1065 -15.45 79.26 -29.20
C SER A 1065 -16.49 78.64 -30.17
N LYS A 1066 -17.57 77.89 -29.83
CA LYS A 1066 -18.41 77.57 -28.66
C LYS A 1066 -19.31 76.39 -29.12
N GLU A 1067 -19.54 75.31 -28.34
CA GLU A 1067 -20.78 74.96 -27.59
C GLU A 1067 -21.60 73.75 -28.15
N GLY A 1068 -22.17 72.94 -27.23
CA GLY A 1068 -23.40 72.13 -27.41
C GLY A 1068 -23.24 70.62 -27.69
N VAL A 1069 -23.08 69.70 -26.71
CA VAL A 1069 -24.05 69.08 -25.77
C VAL A 1069 -24.96 67.93 -26.31
N LYS A 1070 -24.70 66.72 -25.77
CA LYS A 1070 -25.57 65.52 -25.49
C LYS A 1070 -26.41 64.90 -26.62
N ASN A 1071 -26.25 63.58 -26.87
CA ASN A 1071 -27.14 62.54 -26.28
C ASN A 1071 -26.82 61.08 -26.66
N ARG A 1072 -27.21 60.15 -25.76
CA ARG A 1072 -27.57 58.72 -25.99
C ARG A 1072 -26.48 57.65 -26.24
N ARG A 1073 -25.65 57.39 -25.22
CA ARG A 1073 -25.06 56.06 -24.94
C ARG A 1073 -25.36 55.59 -23.51
N GLY A 1074 -26.61 55.21 -23.22
CA GLY A 1074 -27.00 54.76 -21.87
C GLY A 1074 -27.89 53.51 -21.80
N ARG A 1075 -28.58 53.12 -22.88
CA ARG A 1075 -29.69 52.14 -22.80
C ARG A 1075 -29.43 50.75 -23.39
N ARG A 1076 -28.34 50.51 -24.13
CA ARG A 1076 -28.08 49.17 -24.73
C ARG A 1076 -27.08 48.28 -23.97
N ARG A 1077 -26.18 48.84 -23.13
CA ARG A 1077 -25.22 48.06 -22.31
C ARG A 1077 -25.81 47.46 -21.02
N ARG A 1078 -26.96 47.96 -20.53
CA ARG A 1078 -27.67 47.39 -19.35
C ARG A 1078 -28.58 46.19 -19.65
N ARG A 1079 -28.92 45.90 -20.92
CA ARG A 1079 -29.82 44.78 -21.30
C ARG A 1079 -29.11 43.45 -21.62
N ARG A 1080 -27.83 43.44 -22.02
CA ARG A 1080 -27.08 42.19 -22.27
C ARG A 1080 -26.45 41.58 -21.01
N ARG A 1081 -26.05 42.38 -20.01
CA ARG A 1081 -25.59 41.87 -18.68
C ARG A 1081 -26.70 41.23 -17.83
N ARG A 1082 -27.98 41.59 -18.04
CA ARG A 1082 -29.15 40.97 -17.39
C ARG A 1082 -29.58 39.62 -18.00
N ARG A 1083 -29.20 39.31 -19.25
CA ARG A 1083 -29.49 38.00 -19.90
C ARG A 1083 -28.48 36.90 -19.54
N ARG A 1084 -27.20 37.23 -19.29
CA ARG A 1084 -26.20 36.26 -18.78
C ARG A 1084 -26.40 35.89 -17.30
N ARG A 1085 -26.93 36.80 -16.46
CA ARG A 1085 -27.29 36.51 -15.04
C ARG A 1085 -28.60 35.71 -14.88
N ARG A 1086 -29.49 35.69 -15.88
CA ARG A 1086 -30.74 34.89 -15.85
C ARG A 1086 -30.61 33.47 -16.42
N ARG A 1087 -29.60 33.19 -17.28
CA ARG A 1087 -29.26 31.81 -17.70
C ARG A 1087 -28.47 31.04 -16.62
N ARG A 1088 -27.61 31.71 -15.83
CA ARG A 1088 -26.96 31.11 -14.64
C ARG A 1088 -27.91 30.83 -13.46
N ARG A 1089 -29.10 31.46 -13.43
CA ARG A 1089 -30.16 31.21 -12.43
C ARG A 1089 -31.21 30.16 -12.87
N ARG A 1090 -31.18 29.67 -14.12
CA ARG A 1090 -32.04 28.58 -14.62
C ARG A 1090 -31.34 27.22 -14.78
N ARG A 1091 -30.02 27.15 -14.60
CA ARG A 1091 -29.26 25.89 -14.41
C ARG A 1091 -29.04 25.51 -12.93
N ARG A 1092 -29.57 26.30 -11.99
CA ARG A 1092 -29.51 26.05 -10.52
C ARG A 1092 -30.87 25.67 -9.89
N LYS A 1093 -31.87 25.32 -10.70
CA LYS A 1093 -33.18 24.80 -10.23
C LYS A 1093 -33.63 23.71 -11.22
N ARG A 1094 -33.75 22.47 -10.73
CA ARG A 1094 -34.10 21.20 -11.42
C ARG A 1094 -32.93 20.36 -12.00
N LYS A 1095 -32.13 19.78 -11.10
CA LYS A 1095 -31.88 18.33 -10.95
C LYS A 1095 -30.95 18.17 -9.75
N LYS A 1096 -31.54 17.97 -8.57
CA LYS A 1096 -30.87 17.46 -7.37
C LYS A 1096 -31.63 16.18 -7.05
N GLU A 1097 -31.22 15.07 -7.66
CA GLU A 1097 -31.43 13.77 -7.04
C GLU A 1097 -30.54 13.72 -5.81
N ARG A 1098 -31.12 13.27 -4.70
CA ARG A 1098 -30.42 13.09 -3.43
C ARG A 1098 -29.32 12.06 -3.65
N LYS A 1099 -28.07 12.47 -3.50
CA LYS A 1099 -26.92 11.57 -3.37
C LYS A 1099 -27.05 10.87 -2.01
N LYS A 1100 -27.10 9.54 -2.01
CA LYS A 1100 -27.24 8.72 -0.80
C LYS A 1100 -26.03 7.77 -0.73
N GLU A 1101 -25.03 8.14 0.06
CA GLU A 1101 -24.16 7.16 0.71
C GLU A 1101 -24.95 6.63 1.92
N VAL A 1102 -25.01 5.31 2.06
CA VAL A 1102 -25.90 4.62 3.01
C VAL A 1102 -25.16 3.44 3.63
N VAL A 1103 -25.23 3.34 4.96
CA VAL A 1103 -24.95 2.10 5.69
C VAL A 1103 -26.28 1.39 5.89
N ILE A 1104 -26.36 0.16 5.40
CA ILE A 1104 -27.54 -0.67 5.45
C ILE A 1104 -27.17 -1.94 6.21
N LEU A 1105 -27.87 -2.20 7.31
CA LEU A 1105 -27.89 -3.52 7.93
C LEU A 1105 -29.17 -4.24 7.50
N ILE A 1106 -29.06 -5.46 7.00
CA ILE A 1106 -30.19 -6.36 6.63
C ILE A 1106 -30.24 -7.53 7.59
#